data_AF-A0AAC9QQZ0-F1
#
_entry.id   AF-A0AAC9QQZ0-F1
#
_cell.length_a   1.000
_cell.length_b   1.000
_cell.length_c   1.000
_cell.angle_alpha   90.00
_cell.angle_beta   90.00
_cell.angle_gamma   90.00
#
_symmetry.space_group_name_H-M   'P 1'
#
loop_
_entity.id
_entity.type
_entity.pdbx_description
1 polymer ?
#
loop_
_entity_poly.entity_id
_entity_poly.type
_entity_poly.pdbx_seq_one_letter_code
_entity_poly.pdbx_strand_id
1 'polypeptide(L)'
;MKKRKKLSARILSLLLMVALMCSMLPAGVFAAGNTAVVDPVGTVAENAENIQDKNDPVLLDNTAVTSNDKLTEDAESKNPTIPDNSVIPSDSEAKASAENSTPSEDTASVTNPDYSYDEKGNLIINTDKGTAEWRNDKTIDKEQVVSVIIEEEVNSISDGAFKGCTNLTGVILRDEKTPPALGVNVFEGMPLWFSIIVPTDTSIDIYKNADGWKDYASHIVYNRGGWSFEKETGTLYIYINKAFTDWKANVSINPKEVRNLVIRNTANNIPDDAFSNCVNLEKVTVLSFLQSIGESAFEGCFSLTDFKMPESVATIGDKAFKDTKISNIEIPAKAEIGESAFENCTKLSEIILPAGISKISTSTFKGCTGLNFAMIPHTVSSIGDEAFSGCSALEVIWVNTQTPASLGINAFDGLPEKKARIMVPKEAVDKYKDLWPDYKEIICAFDTGYTFENGTLTVTANAGTVLWRTDESIGEENVQKIIIQDTVDTIIAGAFQSCKNLTEVELSNKVTTIGEKAFRRCVNLMSVRLPNSVTRIESEAFSSCDNLVSINIPEGLTTIEKETFYGCDNLASIDIPFSVVTIGDSAFEFCVSLTEISIPENVKNIDAEAFKHCRALKNVDLPNGLKTLGVMAFAYNTSLDSILIPEQITHIEKYTFLGCTALDFVSIPSSVTSIGTSAFGDTNSLKTVLVTRNIPATMQDSAFGMSLPEGAEIFVPTSSVEAYKKANYWMNYAANITGFENGYEFDQESGKLTIKTELGAVLWKENGNNIKPEDIQHLVILDTVQTIPEEAFDGCTNLKTAEIANSVTTIDSHAFSGCTSLTAINLPVNLETIGWGAFSDCNNSALTEIIIPANVKTIGNYVFLGCTNVKTFVVKGETPAKLGGRAFDVDRTDFTILVPTGKLATYQTAWSVYADQIKAVEEKVAFLNLSANGASGTATTTELTLSFDKDIQALTESDITLIGAAKGTLEKGSKTGEYKLSISGITVKNGDTVTVKVDKAKEGYLIEPGSRNASVSVKQPAPGPTPSPNPNNGGGNVKTGVTDTQTGAACAAVFLGIAGLAALGFKRRFNK
;
A
#
# COMPACT_ATOMS: atom_id res chain seq x y z
N MET A 1 -22.77 21.59 -48.38
CA MET A 1 -22.21 22.84 -48.96
C MET A 1 -20.81 23.03 -48.38
N LYS A 2 -19.70 23.28 -49.08
CA LYS A 2 -19.36 23.45 -50.49
C LYS A 2 -17.85 23.08 -50.61
N LYS A 3 -17.55 22.15 -51.54
CA LYS A 3 -16.39 22.05 -52.47
C LYS A 3 -14.95 22.23 -51.92
N ARG A 4 -14.09 21.20 -51.99
CA ARG A 4 -13.34 20.63 -53.16
C ARG A 4 -12.17 21.49 -53.67
N LYS A 5 -10.97 20.88 -53.70
CA LYS A 5 -10.09 20.60 -54.89
C LYS A 5 -8.80 19.91 -54.37
N LYS A 6 -8.54 18.62 -54.61
CA LYS A 6 -7.96 17.97 -55.82
C LYS A 6 -6.68 18.62 -56.34
N LEU A 7 -5.55 17.90 -56.28
CA LEU A 7 -4.92 17.36 -57.49
C LEU A 7 -4.04 16.14 -57.16
N SER A 8 -4.05 15.18 -58.07
CA SER A 8 -3.51 13.84 -57.98
C SER A 8 -2.57 13.54 -59.15
N ALA A 9 -1.55 12.72 -58.89
CA ALA A 9 -1.09 11.59 -59.72
C ALA A 9 -0.20 11.82 -60.97
N ARG A 10 0.96 11.13 -60.89
CA ARG A 10 1.60 10.21 -61.87
C ARG A 10 2.30 10.77 -63.13
N ILE A 11 3.57 10.37 -63.29
CA ILE A 11 4.26 9.83 -64.50
C ILE A 11 5.61 9.24 -64.00
N LEU A 12 5.79 7.90 -63.95
CA LEU A 12 6.41 7.00 -64.97
C LEU A 12 7.97 7.00 -64.88
N SER A 13 8.61 6.06 -64.16
CA SER A 13 9.09 4.71 -64.55
C SER A 13 10.53 4.63 -65.11
N LEU A 14 11.24 3.54 -64.77
CA LEU A 14 12.55 3.03 -65.24
C LEU A 14 13.80 3.71 -64.61
N LEU A 15 14.78 3.05 -63.97
CA LEU A 15 15.46 1.76 -64.25
C LEU A 15 16.17 1.18 -63.00
N LEU A 16 16.11 -0.16 -62.86
CA LEU A 16 17.12 -1.15 -62.43
C LEU A 16 17.97 -1.01 -61.11
N MET A 17 17.68 -1.89 -60.13
CA MET A 17 18.56 -2.96 -59.55
C MET A 17 20.05 -3.01 -60.03
N VAL A 18 21.13 -3.20 -59.22
CA VAL A 18 21.51 -4.32 -58.32
C VAL A 18 22.78 -3.98 -57.47
N ALA A 19 22.72 -4.32 -56.17
CA ALA A 19 23.71 -4.88 -55.20
C ALA A 19 25.16 -4.36 -54.94
N LEU A 20 25.39 -4.08 -53.64
CA LEU A 20 26.44 -4.57 -52.71
C LEU A 20 27.87 -4.87 -53.22
N MET A 21 28.87 -4.23 -52.60
CA MET A 21 29.83 -4.91 -51.69
C MET A 21 30.77 -3.93 -50.97
N CYS A 22 31.13 -4.30 -49.72
CA CYS A 22 32.14 -3.73 -48.84
C CYS A 22 33.55 -3.69 -49.45
N SER A 23 34.42 -2.77 -48.96
CA SER A 23 35.70 -3.14 -48.30
C SER A 23 36.58 -1.91 -47.96
N MET A 24 36.95 -1.81 -46.68
CA MET A 24 38.32 -1.67 -46.14
C MET A 24 39.21 -0.41 -46.36
N LEU A 25 39.62 0.15 -45.19
CA LEU A 25 40.97 0.63 -44.79
C LEU A 25 41.51 1.97 -45.39
N PRO A 26 42.60 2.59 -44.84
CA PRO A 26 42.82 3.06 -43.46
C PRO A 26 43.55 4.45 -43.36
N ALA A 27 43.68 4.95 -42.12
CA ALA A 27 44.79 5.75 -41.52
C ALA A 27 45.39 7.02 -42.21
N GLY A 28 45.52 8.12 -41.43
CA GLY A 28 46.71 9.00 -41.52
C GLY A 28 46.59 10.51 -41.22
N VAL A 29 46.78 10.90 -39.95
CA VAL A 29 47.60 12.04 -39.40
C VAL A 29 47.50 13.48 -39.97
N PHE A 30 47.08 14.47 -39.15
CA PHE A 30 47.89 15.60 -38.61
C PHE A 30 47.05 16.66 -37.82
N ALA A 31 47.50 16.92 -36.58
CA ALA A 31 47.55 18.16 -35.75
C ALA A 31 46.64 19.38 -36.04
N ALA A 32 46.20 20.23 -35.09
CA ALA A 32 46.29 20.35 -33.63
C ALA A 32 45.40 21.53 -33.17
N GLY A 33 44.97 21.54 -31.89
CA GLY A 33 44.76 22.77 -31.13
C GLY A 33 43.43 22.93 -30.37
N ASN A 34 43.41 22.45 -29.10
CA ASN A 34 42.76 23.00 -27.87
C ASN A 34 41.29 23.50 -27.94
N THR A 35 40.35 23.13 -27.08
CA THR A 35 40.34 22.85 -25.62
C THR A 35 39.02 22.16 -25.23
N ALA A 36 39.04 21.44 -24.09
CA ALA A 36 37.91 20.93 -23.28
C ALA A 36 37.27 19.59 -23.70
N VAL A 37 37.79 18.53 -23.09
CA VAL A 37 37.26 17.16 -22.90
C VAL A 37 36.64 17.18 -21.47
N VAL A 38 35.60 16.44 -21.04
CA VAL A 38 35.28 15.01 -21.20
C VAL A 38 33.81 14.76 -20.79
N ASP A 39 32.98 14.23 -21.69
CA ASP A 39 31.86 13.29 -21.43
C ASP A 39 32.45 11.84 -21.36
N PRO A 40 31.67 10.74 -21.32
CA PRO A 40 30.85 10.07 -20.30
C PRO A 40 31.43 8.62 -20.06
N VAL A 41 30.59 7.56 -20.02
CA VAL A 41 30.90 6.08 -20.04
C VAL A 41 30.83 5.42 -18.64
N GLY A 42 30.25 4.23 -18.37
CA GLY A 42 29.71 3.13 -19.16
C GLY A 42 30.24 1.74 -18.66
N THR A 43 29.32 0.86 -18.25
CA THR A 43 29.28 -0.64 -18.35
C THR A 43 30.34 -1.62 -17.76
N VAL A 44 29.84 -2.55 -16.90
CA VAL A 44 29.96 -4.06 -16.77
C VAL A 44 31.38 -4.72 -16.77
N ALA A 45 31.79 -5.71 -15.93
CA ALA A 45 31.24 -7.05 -15.61
C ALA A 45 31.91 -7.79 -14.40
N GLU A 46 31.11 -8.69 -13.77
CA GLU A 46 31.32 -10.08 -13.23
C GLU A 46 32.49 -10.52 -12.30
N ASN A 47 32.14 -11.19 -11.18
CA ASN A 47 32.25 -12.66 -11.00
C ASN A 47 31.56 -13.18 -9.71
N ALA A 48 31.03 -14.40 -9.77
CA ALA A 48 30.17 -15.11 -8.81
C ALA A 48 30.91 -16.11 -7.89
N GLU A 49 30.28 -16.54 -6.78
CA GLU A 49 29.96 -17.96 -6.48
C GLU A 49 29.27 -18.21 -5.10
N ASN A 50 28.05 -18.77 -5.16
CA ASN A 50 27.62 -20.07 -4.59
C ASN A 50 27.28 -20.24 -3.10
N ILE A 51 25.98 -20.32 -2.71
CA ILE A 51 25.44 -21.20 -1.63
C ILE A 51 23.99 -21.63 -1.93
N GLN A 52 23.75 -22.94 -1.82
CA GLN A 52 22.45 -23.61 -1.65
C GLN A 52 21.90 -23.38 -0.25
N ASP A 53 20.61 -23.04 -0.10
CA ASP A 53 19.93 -23.38 1.15
C ASP A 53 18.48 -23.80 0.99
N LYS A 54 18.08 -24.71 1.88
CA LYS A 54 16.78 -25.39 1.94
C LYS A 54 15.89 -24.74 3.01
N ASN A 55 14.68 -24.39 2.60
CA ASN A 55 13.37 -24.45 3.29
C ASN A 55 13.19 -23.83 4.71
N ASP A 56 12.51 -22.67 4.72
CA ASP A 56 11.38 -22.16 5.55
C ASP A 56 11.22 -22.44 7.05
N PRO A 57 10.73 -21.44 7.82
CA PRO A 57 9.88 -21.63 8.99
C PRO A 57 8.41 -21.22 8.75
N VAL A 58 7.51 -22.04 9.29
CA VAL A 58 6.07 -21.79 9.46
C VAL A 58 5.82 -21.02 10.76
N LEU A 59 4.95 -20.01 10.71
CA LEU A 59 4.41 -19.29 11.86
C LEU A 59 3.00 -19.80 12.22
N LEU A 60 2.81 -19.91 13.55
CA LEU A 60 1.58 -19.79 14.35
C LEU A 60 0.54 -20.91 14.32
N ASP A 61 0.16 -21.35 15.52
CA ASP A 61 -1.26 -21.41 15.84
C ASP A 61 -1.52 -20.98 17.28
N ASN A 62 -2.47 -20.06 17.44
CA ASN A 62 -2.99 -19.56 18.70
C ASN A 62 -4.50 -19.43 18.48
N THR A 63 -5.29 -20.35 19.06
CA THR A 63 -6.74 -20.23 19.10
C THR A 63 -7.27 -20.56 20.49
N ALA A 64 -8.00 -19.61 21.07
CA ALA A 64 -9.42 -19.74 21.45
C ALA A 64 -9.79 -18.96 22.71
N VAL A 65 -10.94 -18.28 22.58
CA VAL A 65 -11.65 -17.41 23.52
C VAL A 65 -12.47 -18.22 24.55
N THR A 66 -12.93 -17.51 25.60
CA THR A 66 -13.98 -17.77 26.64
C THR A 66 -13.39 -18.06 28.03
N SER A 67 -13.81 -17.48 29.16
CA SER A 67 -15.10 -16.90 29.60
C SER A 67 -14.95 -16.12 30.94
N ASN A 68 -15.98 -15.32 31.25
CA ASN A 68 -16.31 -14.57 32.48
C ASN A 68 -15.84 -15.14 33.85
N ASP A 69 -15.49 -14.28 34.81
CA ASP A 69 -16.38 -13.81 35.90
C ASP A 69 -15.63 -13.00 37.01
N LYS A 70 -16.18 -11.80 37.31
CA LYS A 70 -16.53 -11.22 38.62
C LYS A 70 -15.65 -11.29 39.89
N LEU A 71 -15.58 -10.11 40.54
CA LEU A 71 -15.52 -9.80 42.00
C LEU A 71 -14.15 -10.04 42.68
N THR A 72 -13.61 -9.26 43.62
CA THR A 72 -14.13 -8.20 44.52
C THR A 72 -12.96 -7.54 45.27
N GLU A 73 -13.10 -6.24 45.53
CA GLU A 73 -12.90 -5.49 46.80
C GLU A 73 -11.56 -5.38 47.58
N ASP A 74 -11.44 -4.15 48.11
CA ASP A 74 -10.78 -3.63 49.32
C ASP A 74 -9.29 -3.23 49.26
N ALA A 75 -8.94 -1.92 49.24
CA ALA A 75 -9.01 -0.89 50.30
C ALA A 75 -7.90 -1.12 51.37
N GLU A 76 -7.12 -0.17 51.89
CA GLU A 76 -7.23 1.26 52.18
C GLU A 76 -5.81 1.89 52.24
N SER A 77 -5.61 3.11 51.71
CA SER A 77 -5.40 4.38 52.43
C SER A 77 -4.30 4.44 53.52
N LYS A 78 -3.26 5.29 53.30
CA LYS A 78 -3.01 6.54 54.06
C LYS A 78 -1.63 7.17 53.75
N ASN A 79 -1.67 8.38 53.19
CA ASN A 79 -0.69 9.47 53.40
C ASN A 79 -0.92 10.08 54.81
N PRO A 80 -0.15 11.06 55.38
CA PRO A 80 0.85 11.99 54.82
C PRO A 80 2.15 12.09 55.70
N THR A 81 3.20 12.89 55.46
CA THR A 81 3.29 14.37 55.60
C THR A 81 4.75 14.84 55.37
N ILE A 82 4.91 15.98 54.69
CA ILE A 82 6.09 16.90 54.53
C ILE A 82 6.16 17.78 55.82
N PRO A 83 7.28 18.36 56.34
CA PRO A 83 8.17 19.35 55.67
C PRO A 83 9.63 19.37 56.22
N ASP A 84 10.58 20.27 55.98
CA ASP A 84 10.77 21.49 55.20
C ASP A 84 12.30 21.81 55.17
N ASN A 85 12.72 22.60 54.18
CA ASN A 85 13.72 23.67 54.25
C ASN A 85 15.21 23.47 54.67
N SER A 86 16.06 23.68 53.65
CA SER A 86 16.98 24.83 53.52
C SER A 86 18.44 24.75 53.98
N VAL A 87 19.28 25.35 53.11
CA VAL A 87 20.52 26.14 53.34
C VAL A 87 21.80 25.58 52.71
N ILE A 88 22.19 26.25 51.62
CA ILE A 88 23.50 26.41 50.96
C ILE A 88 24.34 27.38 51.85
N PRO A 89 25.68 27.26 52.07
CA PRO A 89 26.65 27.59 51.01
C PRO A 89 28.09 27.04 51.03
N SER A 90 28.73 27.29 49.87
CA SER A 90 30.12 27.70 49.62
C SER A 90 31.26 26.67 49.52
N ASP A 91 31.85 26.67 48.32
CA ASP A 91 33.27 26.80 47.99
C ASP A 91 34.30 25.82 48.59
N SER A 92 34.93 25.03 47.71
CA SER A 92 36.30 25.27 47.18
C SER A 92 37.07 23.97 46.91
N GLU A 93 37.52 23.89 45.66
CA GLU A 93 38.82 23.41 45.17
C GLU A 93 39.42 22.07 45.64
N ALA A 94 39.44 21.16 44.66
CA ALA A 94 40.63 20.56 44.06
C ALA A 94 41.40 19.41 44.76
N LYS A 95 41.30 18.26 44.07
CA LYS A 95 42.37 17.35 43.64
C LYS A 95 43.07 16.43 44.67
N ALA A 96 42.77 15.14 44.49
CA ALA A 96 43.69 14.07 44.05
C ALA A 96 43.88 12.87 45.00
N SER A 97 43.99 11.71 44.34
CA SER A 97 44.52 10.39 44.75
C SER A 97 43.72 9.51 45.72
N ALA A 98 43.01 8.56 45.10
CA ALA A 98 43.18 7.10 45.20
C ALA A 98 43.41 6.39 46.55
N GLU A 99 42.55 5.37 46.73
CA GLU A 99 42.71 4.08 47.41
C GLU A 99 42.37 3.92 48.92
N ASN A 100 41.35 3.05 49.10
CA ASN A 100 41.13 2.04 50.14
C ASN A 100 40.82 2.46 51.58
N SER A 101 39.55 2.32 51.99
CA SER A 101 39.09 1.20 52.85
C SER A 101 37.60 1.34 53.24
N THR A 102 36.84 0.28 52.95
CA THR A 102 35.43 -0.04 53.33
C THR A 102 35.29 -0.29 54.86
N PRO A 103 34.12 -0.65 55.49
CA PRO A 103 32.83 -1.15 54.95
C PRO A 103 31.51 -0.75 55.71
N SER A 104 30.35 -1.09 55.12
CA SER A 104 29.16 -1.79 55.72
C SER A 104 27.89 -1.47 54.89
N GLU A 105 27.49 -2.33 53.95
CA GLU A 105 26.51 -3.43 54.09
C GLU A 105 25.10 -2.97 54.54
N ASP A 106 24.19 -2.76 53.57
CA ASP A 106 23.05 -3.67 53.33
C ASP A 106 22.11 -3.15 52.22
N THR A 107 22.44 -3.46 50.97
CA THR A 107 21.45 -3.85 49.96
C THR A 107 22.00 -5.11 49.32
N ALA A 108 21.41 -6.26 49.64
CA ALA A 108 21.76 -7.52 49.00
C ALA A 108 21.42 -7.44 47.49
N SER A 109 22.40 -7.06 46.68
CA SER A 109 22.44 -7.43 45.29
C SER A 109 22.67 -8.94 45.23
N VAL A 110 21.84 -9.64 44.47
CA VAL A 110 22.07 -11.04 44.15
C VAL A 110 23.30 -11.06 43.23
N THR A 111 24.49 -11.23 43.79
CA THR A 111 25.68 -11.57 43.00
C THR A 111 25.57 -13.04 42.60
N ASN A 112 25.26 -13.28 41.33
CA ASN A 112 25.44 -14.59 40.73
C ASN A 112 26.96 -14.77 40.50
N PRO A 113 27.62 -15.79 41.07
CA PRO A 113 29.07 -15.97 40.95
C PRO A 113 29.55 -16.33 39.53
N ASP A 114 28.65 -16.57 38.58
CA ASP A 114 28.99 -17.07 37.25
C ASP A 114 28.97 -15.99 36.14
N TYR A 115 28.33 -14.83 36.40
CA TYR A 115 28.15 -13.77 35.39
C TYR A 115 28.21 -12.36 36.04
N SER A 116 28.80 -11.39 35.34
CA SER A 116 28.76 -9.97 35.71
C SER A 116 28.54 -9.09 34.48
N TYR A 117 28.17 -7.83 34.68
CA TYR A 117 28.16 -6.83 33.61
C TYR A 117 29.35 -5.89 33.81
N ASP A 118 30.06 -5.55 32.74
CA ASP A 118 31.03 -4.45 32.82
C ASP A 118 30.35 -3.07 32.84
N GLU A 119 31.14 -2.04 33.12
CA GLU A 119 30.69 -0.63 33.08
C GLU A 119 30.15 -0.19 31.71
N LYS A 120 30.27 -1.03 30.67
CA LYS A 120 29.83 -0.81 29.28
C LYS A 120 28.60 -1.64 28.91
N GLY A 121 28.02 -2.38 29.85
CA GLY A 121 26.83 -3.20 29.65
C GLY A 121 27.06 -4.55 28.96
N ASN A 122 28.32 -4.98 28.79
CA ASN A 122 28.64 -6.29 28.23
C ASN A 122 28.47 -7.38 29.29
N LEU A 123 27.90 -8.52 28.90
CA LEU A 123 27.76 -9.67 29.78
C LEU A 123 29.09 -10.44 29.84
N ILE A 124 29.76 -10.40 31.00
CA ILE A 124 30.99 -11.14 31.28
C ILE A 124 30.65 -12.47 31.94
N ILE A 125 31.14 -13.57 31.36
CA ILE A 125 31.21 -14.88 32.00
C ILE A 125 32.56 -15.01 32.68
N ASN A 126 32.55 -15.07 34.01
CA ASN A 126 33.75 -15.29 34.82
C ASN A 126 33.38 -16.31 35.90
N THR A 127 33.80 -17.56 35.73
CA THR A 127 33.43 -18.65 36.65
C THR A 127 34.67 -19.16 37.38
N ASP A 128 34.81 -18.84 38.66
CA ASP A 128 35.84 -19.42 39.56
C ASP A 128 35.70 -20.96 39.75
N LYS A 129 34.70 -21.60 39.12
CA LYS A 129 34.36 -23.03 39.29
C LYS A 129 34.30 -23.86 38.00
N GLY A 130 34.71 -23.31 36.86
CA GLY A 130 34.92 -24.09 35.64
C GLY A 130 33.66 -24.61 34.93
N THR A 131 32.46 -24.11 35.24
CA THR A 131 31.24 -24.40 34.47
C THR A 131 30.28 -23.22 34.60
N ALA A 132 29.98 -22.54 33.50
CA ALA A 132 28.96 -21.51 33.46
C ALA A 132 27.58 -22.17 33.36
N GLU A 133 26.92 -22.37 34.50
CA GLU A 133 25.53 -22.84 34.53
C GLU A 133 24.59 -21.68 34.21
N TRP A 134 24.14 -21.59 32.95
CA TRP A 134 23.02 -20.75 32.57
C TRP A 134 21.73 -21.37 33.10
N ARG A 135 21.38 -21.05 34.34
CA ARG A 135 20.04 -21.30 34.85
C ARG A 135 19.10 -20.32 34.18
N ASN A 136 17.87 -20.76 33.94
CA ASN A 136 16.76 -20.02 33.35
C ASN A 136 16.36 -18.82 34.24
N ASP A 137 17.30 -17.89 34.43
CA ASP A 137 17.25 -16.79 35.38
C ASP A 137 16.43 -15.66 34.76
N LYS A 138 15.34 -15.29 35.43
CA LYS A 138 14.43 -14.22 35.00
C LYS A 138 15.04 -12.82 35.19
N THR A 139 16.29 -12.72 35.64
CA THR A 139 16.98 -11.46 35.91
C THR A 139 17.78 -10.92 34.72
N ILE A 140 18.10 -11.74 33.71
CA ILE A 140 18.77 -11.30 32.48
C ILE A 140 17.71 -11.03 31.41
N ASP A 141 17.58 -9.76 31.02
CA ASP A 141 16.76 -9.36 29.88
C ASP A 141 17.46 -9.74 28.58
N LYS A 142 16.98 -10.80 27.93
CA LYS A 142 17.58 -11.38 26.71
C LYS A 142 17.57 -10.40 25.53
N GLU A 143 16.67 -9.42 25.52
CA GLU A 143 16.62 -8.39 24.50
C GLU A 143 17.72 -7.33 24.69
N GLN A 144 18.33 -7.23 25.88
CA GLN A 144 19.41 -6.28 26.18
C GLN A 144 20.82 -6.84 26.03
N VAL A 145 20.98 -8.15 25.81
CA VAL A 145 22.31 -8.77 25.65
C VAL A 145 22.83 -8.56 24.24
N VAL A 146 23.65 -7.52 24.05
CA VAL A 146 24.20 -7.11 22.74
C VAL A 146 25.61 -7.68 22.47
N SER A 147 26.39 -7.94 23.53
CA SER A 147 27.70 -8.62 23.44
C SER A 147 27.98 -9.49 24.67
N VAL A 148 28.78 -10.54 24.46
CA VAL A 148 29.20 -11.49 25.51
C VAL A 148 30.72 -11.61 25.53
N ILE A 149 31.33 -11.56 26.71
CA ILE A 149 32.76 -11.82 26.93
C ILE A 149 32.90 -13.11 27.74
N ILE A 150 33.66 -14.06 27.22
CA ILE A 150 34.05 -15.28 27.91
C ILE A 150 35.51 -15.13 28.33
N GLU A 151 35.74 -15.04 29.64
CA GLU A 151 37.09 -14.90 30.21
C GLU A 151 37.94 -16.18 30.04
N GLU A 152 39.24 -16.06 30.33
CA GLU A 152 40.16 -17.20 30.37
C GLU A 152 39.72 -18.24 31.42
N GLU A 153 40.07 -19.52 31.20
CA GLU A 153 39.79 -20.63 32.14
C GLU A 153 38.31 -21.06 32.30
N VAL A 154 37.39 -20.53 31.48
CA VAL A 154 36.01 -21.03 31.40
C VAL A 154 35.99 -22.39 30.68
N ASN A 155 35.85 -23.48 31.44
CA ASN A 155 35.94 -24.84 30.87
C ASN A 155 34.66 -25.31 30.14
N SER A 156 33.49 -24.74 30.43
CA SER A 156 32.23 -25.13 29.78
C SER A 156 31.10 -24.09 29.89
N ILE A 157 30.19 -24.10 28.91
CA ILE A 157 28.98 -23.26 28.82
C ILE A 157 27.77 -24.18 28.73
N SER A 158 26.78 -24.03 29.59
CA SER A 158 25.64 -24.95 29.66
C SER A 158 24.67 -24.83 28.47
N ASP A 159 23.82 -25.86 28.31
CA ASP A 159 22.77 -25.92 27.30
C ASP A 159 21.91 -24.64 27.25
N GLY A 160 21.65 -24.14 26.04
CA GLY A 160 20.74 -23.03 25.81
C GLY A 160 21.16 -21.68 26.40
N ALA A 161 22.42 -21.50 26.80
CA ALA A 161 22.84 -20.32 27.55
C ALA A 161 22.47 -18.99 26.91
N PHE A 162 22.64 -18.83 25.60
CA PHE A 162 22.27 -17.59 24.91
C PHE A 162 21.10 -17.77 23.94
N LYS A 163 20.31 -18.84 24.14
CA LYS A 163 19.16 -19.13 23.30
C LYS A 163 18.14 -17.98 23.36
N GLY A 164 17.88 -17.38 22.19
CA GLY A 164 16.93 -16.28 22.02
C GLY A 164 17.47 -14.87 22.33
N CYS A 165 18.78 -14.69 22.51
CA CYS A 165 19.39 -13.35 22.56
C CYS A 165 19.48 -12.76 21.14
N THR A 166 18.34 -12.32 20.57
CA THR A 166 18.23 -11.89 19.17
C THR A 166 18.99 -10.61 18.84
N ASN A 167 19.38 -9.83 19.84
CA ASN A 167 20.20 -8.62 19.67
C ASN A 167 21.71 -8.89 19.85
N LEU A 168 22.12 -10.14 20.08
CA LEU A 168 23.53 -10.47 20.25
C LEU A 168 24.29 -10.30 18.95
N THR A 169 25.28 -9.42 18.96
CA THR A 169 26.08 -9.06 17.78
C THR A 169 27.46 -9.71 17.78
N GLY A 170 27.96 -10.13 18.93
CA GLY A 170 29.24 -10.82 19.01
C GLY A 170 29.54 -11.49 20.36
N VAL A 171 30.39 -12.52 20.28
CA VAL A 171 30.94 -13.27 21.41
C VAL A 171 32.46 -13.14 21.37
N ILE A 172 33.07 -12.65 22.44
CA ILE A 172 34.52 -12.45 22.55
C ILE A 172 35.09 -13.53 23.46
N LEU A 173 36.05 -14.30 22.94
CA LEU A 173 36.77 -15.33 23.67
C LEU A 173 38.15 -14.81 24.07
N ARG A 174 38.54 -14.96 25.33
CA ARG A 174 39.87 -14.55 25.81
C ARG A 174 40.89 -15.68 25.90
N ASP A 175 40.45 -16.93 26.00
CA ASP A 175 41.36 -18.07 26.03
C ASP A 175 41.90 -18.43 24.63
N GLU A 176 43.22 -18.46 24.48
CA GLU A 176 43.90 -18.73 23.21
C GLU A 176 43.91 -20.21 22.79
N LYS A 177 43.74 -21.15 23.72
CA LYS A 177 44.12 -22.55 23.49
C LYS A 177 43.06 -23.56 23.91
N THR A 178 42.18 -23.19 24.84
CA THR A 178 41.21 -24.10 25.43
C THR A 178 39.79 -23.60 25.23
N PRO A 179 39.14 -23.94 24.10
CA PRO A 179 37.74 -23.66 23.88
C PRO A 179 36.86 -24.27 24.99
N PRO A 180 35.90 -23.51 25.57
CA PRO A 180 34.96 -24.06 26.53
C PRO A 180 34.14 -25.18 25.87
N ALA A 181 33.82 -26.25 26.59
CA ALA A 181 32.84 -27.22 26.10
C ALA A 181 31.45 -26.56 25.98
N LEU A 182 30.85 -26.57 24.79
CA LEU A 182 29.50 -26.04 24.58
C LEU A 182 28.44 -27.10 24.87
N GLY A 183 27.42 -26.70 25.64
CA GLY A 183 26.18 -27.42 25.77
C GLY A 183 25.33 -27.38 24.50
N VAL A 184 24.21 -28.10 24.50
CA VAL A 184 23.29 -28.17 23.38
C VAL A 184 22.63 -26.80 23.16
N ASN A 185 22.57 -26.34 21.91
CA ASN A 185 21.81 -25.15 21.50
C ASN A 185 22.20 -23.82 22.19
N VAL A 186 23.46 -23.69 22.60
CA VAL A 186 23.99 -22.48 23.29
C VAL A 186 23.65 -21.19 22.55
N PHE A 187 23.74 -21.17 21.21
CA PHE A 187 23.49 -20.00 20.37
C PHE A 187 22.22 -20.12 19.49
N GLU A 188 21.27 -20.98 19.87
CA GLU A 188 20.06 -21.23 19.08
C GLU A 188 19.15 -19.97 19.00
N GLY A 189 18.74 -19.60 17.79
CA GLY A 189 17.89 -18.42 17.54
C GLY A 189 18.65 -17.09 17.44
N MET A 190 19.99 -17.12 17.32
CA MET A 190 20.80 -15.93 17.09
C MET A 190 20.78 -15.48 15.61
N PRO A 191 21.04 -14.19 15.34
CA PRO A 191 21.12 -13.69 13.96
C PRO A 191 22.28 -14.34 13.19
N LEU A 192 22.08 -14.67 11.91
CA LEU A 192 23.10 -15.27 11.03
C LEU A 192 24.39 -14.43 10.84
N TRP A 193 24.44 -13.21 11.39
CA TRP A 193 25.54 -12.26 11.23
C TRP A 193 26.35 -11.99 12.51
N PHE A 194 26.06 -12.67 13.64
CA PHE A 194 26.86 -12.50 14.85
C PHE A 194 28.27 -13.08 14.67
N SER A 195 29.29 -12.45 15.25
CA SER A 195 30.69 -12.86 15.11
C SER A 195 31.24 -13.45 16.40
N ILE A 196 31.99 -14.56 16.29
CA ILE A 196 32.74 -15.15 17.40
C ILE A 196 34.20 -14.74 17.22
N ILE A 197 34.69 -13.89 18.11
CA ILE A 197 36.03 -13.29 18.02
C ILE A 197 36.98 -14.09 18.91
N VAL A 198 38.00 -14.68 18.29
CA VAL A 198 39.06 -15.43 18.98
C VAL A 198 40.33 -14.57 19.17
N PRO A 199 41.14 -14.82 20.21
CA PRO A 199 42.20 -13.90 20.63
C PRO A 199 43.44 -13.90 19.72
N THR A 200 43.73 -15.00 18.99
CA THR A 200 44.91 -15.13 18.08
C THR A 200 44.58 -15.82 16.75
N ASP A 201 45.37 -15.63 15.68
CA ASP A 201 45.19 -16.34 14.39
C ASP A 201 45.38 -17.84 14.58
N THR A 202 46.35 -18.19 15.42
CA THR A 202 46.62 -19.58 15.79
C THR A 202 45.47 -20.23 16.55
N SER A 203 44.60 -19.44 17.19
CA SER A 203 43.42 -19.96 17.90
C SER A 203 42.24 -20.24 16.95
N ILE A 204 42.22 -19.71 15.72
CA ILE A 204 41.11 -19.95 14.77
C ILE A 204 40.90 -21.44 14.54
N ASP A 205 41.96 -22.14 14.14
CA ASP A 205 41.87 -23.56 13.81
C ASP A 205 41.55 -24.39 15.05
N ILE A 206 41.98 -23.93 16.24
CA ILE A 206 41.67 -24.60 17.51
C ILE A 206 40.16 -24.53 17.78
N TYR A 207 39.57 -23.33 17.70
CA TYR A 207 38.14 -23.13 17.94
C TYR A 207 37.27 -23.70 16.80
N LYS A 208 37.64 -23.53 15.53
CA LYS A 208 36.89 -24.10 14.40
C LYS A 208 36.84 -25.62 14.40
N ASN A 209 37.84 -26.27 14.98
CA ASN A 209 37.90 -27.74 15.07
C ASN A 209 37.47 -28.28 16.44
N ALA A 210 37.13 -27.42 17.40
CA ALA A 210 36.65 -27.85 18.71
C ALA A 210 35.20 -28.33 18.63
N ASP A 211 34.90 -29.40 19.39
CA ASP A 211 33.55 -29.96 19.46
C ASP A 211 32.56 -28.92 20.02
N GLY A 212 31.40 -28.78 19.37
CA GLY A 212 30.40 -27.74 19.62
C GLY A 212 30.68 -26.40 18.92
N TRP A 213 31.94 -25.99 18.77
CA TRP A 213 32.31 -24.74 18.09
C TRP A 213 32.39 -24.86 16.57
N LYS A 214 32.67 -26.07 16.06
CA LYS A 214 32.71 -26.38 14.62
C LYS A 214 31.43 -26.03 13.85
N ASP A 215 30.28 -26.09 14.51
CA ASP A 215 28.99 -25.74 13.93
C ASP A 215 28.86 -24.22 13.70
N TYR A 216 29.74 -23.43 14.32
CA TYR A 216 29.85 -21.98 14.17
C TYR A 216 31.15 -21.55 13.47
N ALA A 217 31.83 -22.46 12.75
CA ALA A 217 33.12 -22.19 12.13
C ALA A 217 33.11 -21.03 11.10
N SER A 218 31.97 -20.73 10.49
CA SER A 218 31.76 -19.57 9.62
C SER A 218 31.71 -18.23 10.38
N HIS A 219 31.35 -18.27 11.65
CA HIS A 219 31.25 -17.10 12.54
C HIS A 219 32.55 -16.84 13.32
N ILE A 220 33.45 -17.82 13.40
CA ILE A 220 34.74 -17.71 14.10
C ILE A 220 35.76 -16.94 13.25
N VAL A 221 36.14 -15.76 13.74
CA VAL A 221 37.10 -14.85 13.09
C VAL A 221 38.19 -14.42 14.06
N TYR A 222 39.43 -14.35 13.57
CA TYR A 222 40.53 -13.66 14.26
C TYR A 222 40.74 -12.30 13.62
N ASN A 223 40.81 -11.25 14.43
CA ASN A 223 40.94 -9.90 13.91
C ASN A 223 42.31 -9.30 14.22
N ARG A 224 43.16 -9.15 13.19
CA ARG A 224 44.28 -8.19 13.22
C ARG A 224 43.73 -6.76 13.16
N GLY A 225 43.48 -6.17 14.33
CA GLY A 225 43.30 -4.72 14.46
C GLY A 225 41.86 -4.25 14.67
N GLY A 226 40.87 -5.15 14.65
CA GLY A 226 39.50 -4.84 15.04
C GLY A 226 38.66 -4.12 13.99
N TRP A 227 38.97 -4.29 12.70
CA TRP A 227 38.14 -3.81 11.59
C TRP A 227 38.11 -4.83 10.45
N SER A 228 37.16 -4.71 9.51
CA SER A 228 37.13 -5.46 8.24
C SER A 228 36.66 -4.55 7.11
N PHE A 229 37.13 -4.79 5.88
CA PHE A 229 36.73 -4.00 4.71
C PHE A 229 36.24 -4.90 3.58
N GLU A 230 34.99 -4.67 3.18
CA GLU A 230 34.33 -5.39 2.09
C GLU A 230 34.52 -4.60 0.79
N LYS A 231 35.40 -5.10 -0.08
CA LYS A 231 35.85 -4.36 -1.27
C LYS A 231 34.76 -4.17 -2.34
N GLU A 232 33.82 -5.12 -2.43
CA GLU A 232 32.72 -5.07 -3.42
C GLU A 232 31.70 -3.98 -3.11
N THR A 233 31.35 -3.85 -1.83
CA THR A 233 30.40 -2.84 -1.35
C THR A 233 31.08 -1.54 -0.93
N GLY A 234 32.41 -1.55 -0.75
CA GLY A 234 33.17 -0.46 -0.16
C GLY A 234 32.85 -0.25 1.33
N THR A 235 32.40 -1.29 2.04
CA THR A 235 31.95 -1.19 3.43
C THR A 235 33.08 -1.45 4.42
N LEU A 236 33.37 -0.46 5.26
CA LEU A 236 34.30 -0.57 6.38
C LEU A 236 33.53 -0.87 7.67
N TYR A 237 33.86 -1.98 8.31
CA TYR A 237 33.33 -2.37 9.61
C TYR A 237 34.38 -2.11 10.69
N ILE A 238 33.99 -1.43 11.77
CA ILE A 238 34.84 -1.14 12.93
C ILE A 238 34.29 -1.89 14.16
N TYR A 239 35.11 -2.71 14.80
CA TYR A 239 34.74 -3.60 15.91
C TYR A 239 35.39 -3.25 17.25
N ILE A 240 36.57 -2.62 17.28
CA ILE A 240 37.27 -2.24 18.53
C ILE A 240 37.89 -0.84 18.46
N ASN A 241 38.17 -0.20 19.60
CA ASN A 241 38.62 1.22 19.63
C ASN A 241 39.91 1.46 18.87
N LYS A 242 40.86 0.54 18.99
CA LYS A 242 42.16 0.63 18.30
C LYS A 242 42.00 0.64 16.78
N ALA A 243 40.91 0.08 16.27
CA ALA A 243 40.66 -0.02 14.85
C ALA A 243 40.47 1.34 14.18
N PHE A 244 39.95 2.35 14.89
CA PHE A 244 39.74 3.71 14.36
C PHE A 244 41.04 4.37 13.86
N THR A 245 42.18 4.04 14.46
CA THR A 245 43.49 4.55 14.05
C THR A 245 44.25 3.57 13.15
N ASP A 246 44.09 2.27 13.39
CA ASP A 246 44.86 1.22 12.68
C ASP A 246 44.43 1.04 11.22
N TRP A 247 43.14 1.26 10.90
CA TRP A 247 42.64 1.07 9.53
C TRP A 247 43.25 2.10 8.55
N LYS A 248 43.44 3.35 8.99
CA LYS A 248 44.11 4.41 8.20
C LYS A 248 45.61 4.17 8.03
N ALA A 249 46.25 3.50 8.99
CA ALA A 249 47.67 3.15 8.90
C ALA A 249 47.93 1.97 7.95
N ASN A 250 46.88 1.26 7.51
CA ASN A 250 47.00 0.13 6.61
C ASN A 250 47.14 0.61 5.15
N VAL A 251 48.32 0.36 4.56
CA VAL A 251 48.66 0.72 3.17
C VAL A 251 47.74 0.04 2.14
N SER A 252 47.03 -1.03 2.52
CA SER A 252 46.16 -1.80 1.62
C SER A 252 44.75 -1.23 1.44
N ILE A 253 44.34 -0.23 2.21
CA ILE A 253 43.02 0.42 2.05
C ILE A 253 43.22 1.90 1.77
N ASN A 254 42.72 2.34 0.62
CA ASN A 254 42.66 3.76 0.30
C ASN A 254 41.39 4.34 0.95
N PRO A 255 41.45 5.42 1.75
CA PRO A 255 40.26 6.07 2.30
C PRO A 255 39.22 6.49 1.24
N LYS A 256 39.65 6.66 -0.01
CA LYS A 256 38.74 6.92 -1.15
C LYS A 256 37.93 5.69 -1.60
N GLU A 257 38.27 4.49 -1.15
CA GLU A 257 37.52 3.26 -1.44
C GLU A 257 36.39 3.02 -0.43
N VAL A 258 36.40 3.72 0.71
CA VAL A 258 35.35 3.60 1.72
C VAL A 258 34.10 4.34 1.25
N ARG A 259 33.02 3.59 1.07
CA ARG A 259 31.68 4.09 0.69
C ARG A 259 30.67 3.98 1.80
N ASN A 260 30.76 2.92 2.61
CA ASN A 260 29.87 2.70 3.73
C ASN A 260 30.70 2.47 4.99
N LEU A 261 30.24 3.00 6.13
CA LEU A 261 30.86 2.80 7.43
C LEU A 261 29.85 2.18 8.39
N VAL A 262 30.22 1.06 9.01
CA VAL A 262 29.43 0.39 10.04
C VAL A 262 30.27 0.27 11.31
N ILE A 263 29.92 1.05 12.34
CA ILE A 263 30.59 1.01 13.63
C ILE A 263 29.82 0.03 14.53
N ARG A 264 30.38 -1.16 14.76
CA ARG A 264 29.86 -2.21 15.66
C ARG A 264 30.65 -2.31 16.97
N ASN A 265 31.41 -1.27 17.27
CA ASN A 265 32.31 -1.22 18.39
C ASN A 265 31.57 -0.82 19.67
N THR A 266 31.98 -1.35 20.82
CA THR A 266 31.54 -0.91 22.16
C THR A 266 32.19 0.42 22.59
N ALA A 267 32.92 1.10 21.68
CA ALA A 267 33.36 2.47 21.94
C ALA A 267 32.16 3.40 22.03
N ASN A 268 32.23 4.24 23.04
CA ASN A 268 31.34 5.35 23.18
C ASN A 268 31.77 6.55 22.31
N ASN A 269 32.97 6.56 21.71
CA ASN A 269 33.50 7.77 21.07
C ASN A 269 34.11 7.44 19.69
N ILE A 270 33.80 8.26 18.69
CA ILE A 270 34.54 8.30 17.42
C ILE A 270 35.75 9.22 17.64
N PRO A 271 36.99 8.74 17.47
CA PRO A 271 38.18 9.55 17.70
C PRO A 271 38.36 10.68 16.69
N ASP A 272 39.25 11.60 17.03
CA ASP A 272 39.70 12.66 16.14
C ASP A 272 40.26 12.08 14.84
N ASP A 273 40.00 12.76 13.73
CA ASP A 273 40.45 12.39 12.39
C ASP A 273 40.05 10.98 11.95
N ALA A 274 39.15 10.26 12.63
CA ALA A 274 38.95 8.83 12.38
C ALA A 274 38.59 8.48 10.92
N PHE A 275 37.82 9.35 10.26
CA PHE A 275 37.35 9.18 8.87
C PHE A 275 37.55 10.43 8.00
N SER A 276 38.41 11.36 8.41
CA SER A 276 38.76 12.52 7.58
C SER A 276 39.22 12.11 6.18
N ASN A 277 38.77 12.86 5.17
CA ASN A 277 39.04 12.70 3.73
C ASN A 277 38.56 11.39 3.10
N CYS A 278 37.57 10.71 3.69
CA CYS A 278 36.85 9.62 3.03
C CYS A 278 35.87 10.20 1.98
N VAL A 279 36.40 10.69 0.86
CA VAL A 279 35.65 11.50 -0.12
C VAL A 279 34.44 10.80 -0.75
N ASN A 280 34.43 9.47 -0.76
CA ASN A 280 33.38 8.63 -1.32
C ASN A 280 32.47 8.01 -0.24
N LEU A 281 32.65 8.35 1.04
CA LEU A 281 31.80 7.86 2.12
C LEU A 281 30.38 8.44 1.95
N GLU A 282 29.40 7.58 1.73
CA GLU A 282 28.00 7.93 1.46
C GLU A 282 27.11 7.69 2.69
N LYS A 283 27.33 6.60 3.43
CA LYS A 283 26.48 6.16 4.54
C LYS A 283 27.28 5.79 5.78
N VAL A 284 26.83 6.26 6.94
CA VAL A 284 27.38 5.87 8.25
C VAL A 284 26.29 5.25 9.11
N THR A 285 26.57 4.07 9.67
CA THR A 285 25.73 3.37 10.63
C THR A 285 26.46 3.30 11.97
N VAL A 286 25.88 3.92 13.00
CA VAL A 286 26.40 3.94 14.37
C VAL A 286 25.41 3.31 15.34
N LEU A 287 25.89 2.82 16.49
CA LEU A 287 25.05 2.26 17.56
C LEU A 287 24.45 3.35 18.44
N SER A 288 23.34 3.05 19.11
CA SER A 288 22.51 4.00 19.86
C SER A 288 23.15 4.58 21.14
N PHE A 289 24.36 4.13 21.49
CA PHE A 289 25.07 4.53 22.72
C PHE A 289 26.30 5.42 22.46
N LEU A 290 26.52 5.88 21.22
CA LEU A 290 27.61 6.81 20.88
C LEU A 290 27.50 8.10 21.72
N GLN A 291 28.55 8.46 22.45
CA GLN A 291 28.67 9.60 23.35
C GLN A 291 29.41 10.78 22.73
N SER A 292 30.41 10.57 21.87
CA SER A 292 31.11 11.71 21.24
C SER A 292 31.63 11.43 19.83
N ILE A 293 31.77 12.52 19.08
CA ILE A 293 32.39 12.57 17.75
C ILE A 293 33.58 13.51 17.86
N GLY A 294 34.78 13.01 17.56
CA GLY A 294 36.03 13.74 17.70
C GLY A 294 36.24 14.86 16.69
N GLU A 295 37.31 15.63 16.90
CA GLU A 295 37.75 16.71 16.00
C GLU A 295 38.01 16.14 14.59
N SER A 296 37.53 16.83 13.55
CA SER A 296 37.72 16.47 12.15
C SER A 296 37.32 15.02 11.80
N ALA A 297 36.48 14.36 12.61
CA ALA A 297 36.17 12.94 12.46
C ALA A 297 35.68 12.56 11.06
N PHE A 298 34.88 13.42 10.42
CA PHE A 298 34.35 13.26 9.06
C PHE A 298 34.71 14.43 8.14
N GLU A 299 35.73 15.23 8.46
CA GLU A 299 36.14 16.37 7.64
C GLU A 299 36.46 15.92 6.20
N GLY A 300 35.90 16.58 5.18
CA GLY A 300 36.16 16.30 3.76
C GLY A 300 35.47 15.05 3.21
N CYS A 301 34.45 14.51 3.88
CA CYS A 301 33.62 13.44 3.35
C CYS A 301 32.55 13.99 2.37
N PHE A 302 32.98 14.40 1.18
CA PHE A 302 32.15 15.11 0.18
C PHE A 302 30.96 14.32 -0.40
N SER A 303 30.83 13.02 -0.11
CA SER A 303 29.72 12.18 -0.54
C SER A 303 28.73 11.86 0.59
N LEU A 304 29.05 12.25 1.84
CA LEU A 304 28.21 11.97 3.00
C LEU A 304 27.03 12.94 2.98
N THR A 305 25.82 12.39 2.82
CA THR A 305 24.58 13.17 2.64
C THR A 305 23.59 13.07 3.80
N ASP A 306 23.66 11.98 4.56
CA ASP A 306 22.83 11.77 5.75
C ASP A 306 23.69 11.18 6.89
N PHE A 307 23.42 11.61 8.12
CA PHE A 307 24.05 11.08 9.33
C PHE A 307 23.04 11.07 10.48
N LYS A 308 22.65 9.88 10.92
CA LYS A 308 21.73 9.70 12.05
C LYS A 308 22.50 9.76 13.36
N MET A 309 22.45 10.91 14.04
CA MET A 309 23.05 11.09 15.37
C MET A 309 22.21 10.39 16.45
N PRO A 310 22.80 9.54 17.31
CA PRO A 310 22.13 9.05 18.51
C PRO A 310 21.92 10.17 19.55
N GLU A 311 20.81 10.13 20.27
CA GLU A 311 20.49 11.06 21.39
C GLU A 311 21.56 11.06 22.49
N SER A 312 22.34 9.99 22.59
CA SER A 312 23.42 9.85 23.57
C SER A 312 24.65 10.71 23.26
N VAL A 313 24.77 11.29 22.06
CA VAL A 313 25.94 12.10 21.68
C VAL A 313 25.94 13.42 22.47
N ALA A 314 26.91 13.56 23.37
CA ALA A 314 27.12 14.72 24.22
C ALA A 314 28.13 15.72 23.64
N THR A 315 28.99 15.31 22.70
CA THR A 315 30.01 16.21 22.14
C THR A 315 30.21 15.96 20.65
N ILE A 316 30.17 17.05 19.87
CA ILE A 316 30.52 17.11 18.45
C ILE A 316 31.77 17.98 18.35
N GLY A 317 32.91 17.38 18.01
CA GLY A 317 34.21 18.04 17.99
C GLY A 317 34.34 19.11 16.91
N ASP A 318 35.42 19.88 17.00
CA ASP A 318 35.74 20.93 16.03
C ASP A 318 35.87 20.33 14.62
N LYS A 319 35.31 21.00 13.62
CA LYS A 319 35.32 20.54 12.20
C LYS A 319 34.78 19.12 11.96
N ALA A 320 34.06 18.52 12.91
CA ALA A 320 33.66 17.11 12.85
C ALA A 320 32.99 16.71 11.52
N PHE A 321 32.17 17.59 10.94
CA PHE A 321 31.45 17.39 9.67
C PHE A 321 31.78 18.45 8.61
N LYS A 322 32.93 19.12 8.75
CA LYS A 322 33.34 20.16 7.81
C LYS A 322 33.51 19.58 6.40
N ASP A 323 33.09 20.34 5.39
CA ASP A 323 33.18 19.96 3.97
C ASP A 323 32.41 18.66 3.61
N THR A 324 31.32 18.37 4.33
CA THR A 324 30.38 17.27 4.00
C THR A 324 29.21 17.77 3.15
N LYS A 325 28.36 16.87 2.67
CA LYS A 325 27.12 17.19 1.93
C LYS A 325 25.87 16.80 2.70
N ILE A 326 25.95 16.80 4.03
CA ILE A 326 24.81 16.50 4.89
C ILE A 326 23.67 17.47 4.57
N SER A 327 22.48 16.95 4.29
CA SER A 327 21.32 17.76 3.89
C SER A 327 20.37 18.10 5.05
N ASN A 328 20.34 17.24 6.06
CA ASN A 328 19.57 17.39 7.29
C ASN A 328 20.37 16.76 8.45
N ILE A 329 20.33 17.38 9.63
CA ILE A 329 20.97 16.83 10.83
C ILE A 329 20.17 17.19 12.09
N GLU A 330 19.81 16.16 12.85
CA GLU A 330 19.19 16.29 14.17
C GLU A 330 20.31 16.36 15.23
N ILE A 331 20.49 17.52 15.85
CA ILE A 331 21.48 17.70 16.92
C ILE A 331 20.83 17.27 18.26
N PRO A 332 21.47 16.43 19.07
CA PRO A 332 20.96 16.06 20.39
C PRO A 332 20.90 17.26 21.34
N ALA A 333 19.87 17.31 22.20
CA ALA A 333 19.60 18.46 23.07
C ALA A 333 20.81 18.86 23.94
N LYS A 334 21.59 17.89 24.42
CA LYS A 334 22.71 18.12 25.34
C LYS A 334 24.07 18.20 24.65
N ALA A 335 24.12 18.21 23.31
CA ALA A 335 25.37 18.18 22.58
C ALA A 335 26.13 19.50 22.69
N GLU A 336 27.41 19.45 23.04
CA GLU A 336 28.34 20.55 22.87
C GLU A 336 28.86 20.55 21.43
N ILE A 337 28.67 21.67 20.71
CA ILE A 337 29.04 21.81 19.29
C ILE A 337 30.36 22.59 19.18
N GLY A 338 31.36 21.92 18.62
CA GLY A 338 32.69 22.48 18.38
C GLY A 338 32.74 23.59 17.32
N GLU A 339 33.89 24.26 17.26
CA GLU A 339 34.16 25.29 16.27
C GLU A 339 34.18 24.71 14.85
N SER A 340 33.55 25.40 13.91
CA SER A 340 33.48 24.99 12.49
C SER A 340 32.91 23.58 12.26
N ALA A 341 32.17 23.01 13.22
CA ALA A 341 31.70 21.62 13.17
C ALA A 341 30.94 21.27 11.88
N PHE A 342 30.19 22.20 11.30
CA PHE A 342 29.42 22.04 10.07
C PHE A 342 29.83 23.06 8.98
N GLU A 343 31.08 23.55 9.00
CA GLU A 343 31.55 24.48 7.98
C GLU A 343 31.46 23.85 6.57
N ASN A 344 30.97 24.60 5.58
CA ASN A 344 30.79 24.20 4.19
C ASN A 344 29.90 22.95 3.97
N CYS A 345 28.95 22.68 4.85
CA CYS A 345 27.87 21.72 4.61
C CYS A 345 26.88 22.27 3.55
N THR A 346 27.29 22.32 2.29
CA THR A 346 26.60 23.06 1.21
C THR A 346 25.22 22.52 0.83
N LYS A 347 24.86 21.32 1.27
CA LYS A 347 23.53 20.72 1.06
C LYS A 347 22.61 20.87 2.25
N LEU A 348 23.11 21.31 3.41
CA LEU A 348 22.31 21.52 4.61
C LEU A 348 21.30 22.62 4.30
N SER A 349 20.01 22.27 4.33
CA SER A 349 18.94 23.19 3.92
C SER A 349 18.29 23.90 5.10
N GLU A 350 18.27 23.23 6.25
CA GLU A 350 17.66 23.71 7.48
C GLU A 350 18.51 23.33 8.68
N ILE A 351 18.54 24.18 9.70
CA ILE A 351 19.05 23.80 11.03
C ILE A 351 18.07 24.23 12.12
N ILE A 352 17.68 23.26 12.94
CA ILE A 352 16.83 23.45 14.12
C ILE A 352 17.68 23.07 15.34
N LEU A 353 18.16 24.08 16.07
CA LEU A 353 18.93 23.83 17.29
C LEU A 353 17.98 23.56 18.47
N PRO A 354 18.15 22.44 19.20
CA PRO A 354 17.26 22.10 20.32
C PRO A 354 17.55 22.99 21.54
N ALA A 355 16.55 23.11 22.41
CA ALA A 355 16.63 24.02 23.56
C ALA A 355 17.70 23.65 24.61
N GLY A 356 18.34 22.48 24.58
CA GLY A 356 19.51 22.27 25.44
C GLY A 356 20.82 22.94 24.95
N ILE A 357 20.86 23.54 23.75
CA ILE A 357 22.05 24.21 23.22
C ILE A 357 22.22 25.60 23.82
N SER A 358 23.28 25.78 24.61
CA SER A 358 23.55 27.07 25.30
C SER A 358 24.36 28.07 24.50
N LYS A 359 25.08 27.63 23.46
CA LYS A 359 26.01 28.45 22.65
C LYS A 359 26.14 27.91 21.23
N ILE A 360 26.37 28.82 20.28
CA ILE A 360 26.80 28.49 18.91
C ILE A 360 28.25 28.97 18.77
N SER A 361 29.17 28.07 18.45
CA SER A 361 30.61 28.34 18.42
C SER A 361 31.05 29.11 17.16
N THR A 362 32.32 29.51 17.13
CA THR A 362 32.94 30.20 16.00
C THR A 362 32.78 29.38 14.71
N SER A 363 32.32 30.03 13.63
CA SER A 363 32.21 29.45 12.29
C SER A 363 31.39 28.15 12.17
N THR A 364 30.57 27.77 13.16
CA THR A 364 29.89 26.46 13.20
C THR A 364 29.16 26.10 11.91
N PHE A 365 28.45 27.02 11.27
CA PHE A 365 27.71 26.83 10.02
C PHE A 365 28.25 27.69 8.86
N LYS A 366 29.47 28.20 8.97
CA LYS A 366 30.08 29.06 7.94
C LYS A 366 30.06 28.37 6.57
N GLY A 367 29.71 29.09 5.52
CA GLY A 367 29.71 28.57 4.15
C GLY A 367 28.63 27.52 3.83
N CYS A 368 27.64 27.30 4.69
CA CYS A 368 26.47 26.46 4.41
C CYS A 368 25.55 27.14 3.38
N THR A 369 25.98 27.15 2.11
CA THR A 369 25.31 27.87 1.02
C THR A 369 23.94 27.33 0.63
N GLY A 370 23.56 26.14 1.08
CA GLY A 370 22.21 25.58 0.93
C GLY A 370 21.24 25.97 2.06
N LEU A 371 21.75 26.52 3.16
CA LEU A 371 20.98 26.74 4.39
C LEU A 371 20.00 27.90 4.19
N ASN A 372 18.71 27.61 4.14
CA ASN A 372 17.65 28.57 3.92
C ASN A 372 16.95 29.04 5.20
N PHE A 373 16.98 28.20 6.24
CA PHE A 373 16.33 28.43 7.52
C PHE A 373 17.25 28.03 8.67
N ALA A 374 17.32 28.87 9.70
CA ALA A 374 18.00 28.55 10.95
C ALA A 374 17.14 28.95 12.15
N MET A 375 16.95 28.03 13.10
CA MET A 375 16.29 28.32 14.37
C MET A 375 17.26 28.24 15.53
N ILE A 376 17.34 29.35 16.26
CA ILE A 376 18.16 29.56 17.44
C ILE A 376 17.22 29.53 18.67
N PRO A 377 17.36 28.54 19.56
CA PRO A 377 16.47 28.34 20.69
C PRO A 377 16.70 29.38 21.77
N HIS A 378 15.78 29.40 22.73
CA HIS A 378 15.73 30.43 23.76
C HIS A 378 16.91 30.41 24.74
N THR A 379 17.63 29.28 24.79
CA THR A 379 18.75 28.99 25.68
C THR A 379 20.10 29.43 25.15
N VAL A 380 20.20 29.80 23.87
CA VAL A 380 21.46 30.30 23.30
C VAL A 380 21.79 31.66 23.89
N SER A 381 22.88 31.69 24.67
CA SER A 381 23.40 32.89 25.33
C SER A 381 24.44 33.63 24.48
N SER A 382 25.10 32.94 23.56
CA SER A 382 26.13 33.52 22.69
C SER A 382 26.18 32.85 21.31
N ILE A 383 26.38 33.66 20.28
CA ILE A 383 26.63 33.24 18.89
C ILE A 383 28.04 33.71 18.52
N GLY A 384 28.92 32.79 18.16
CA GLY A 384 30.34 33.05 17.90
C GLY A 384 30.64 33.81 16.61
N ASP A 385 31.91 34.17 16.43
CA ASP A 385 32.39 34.89 15.25
C ASP A 385 32.14 34.06 13.99
N GLU A 386 31.66 34.70 12.92
CA GLU A 386 31.38 34.07 11.62
C GLU A 386 30.45 32.83 11.65
N ALA A 387 29.69 32.61 12.74
CA ALA A 387 28.91 31.38 12.96
C ALA A 387 28.02 30.96 11.78
N PHE A 388 27.42 31.92 11.07
CA PHE A 388 26.60 31.73 9.86
C PHE A 388 27.14 32.53 8.66
N SER A 389 28.42 32.91 8.68
CA SER A 389 29.02 33.70 7.61
C SER A 389 28.98 32.95 6.27
N GLY A 390 28.58 33.64 5.19
CA GLY A 390 28.51 33.05 3.85
C GLY A 390 27.34 32.09 3.60
N CYS A 391 26.35 32.03 4.50
CA CYS A 391 25.09 31.29 4.28
C CYS A 391 24.19 32.03 3.29
N SER A 392 24.56 32.01 2.00
CA SER A 392 23.95 32.84 0.96
C SER A 392 22.50 32.49 0.58
N ALA A 393 21.99 31.34 1.02
CA ALA A 393 20.59 30.96 0.88
C ALA A 393 19.71 31.33 2.08
N LEU A 394 20.30 31.82 3.19
CA LEU A 394 19.60 31.95 4.48
C LEU A 394 18.60 33.11 4.43
N GLU A 395 17.34 32.78 4.18
CA GLU A 395 16.25 33.76 4.05
C GLU A 395 15.67 34.13 5.42
N VAL A 396 15.69 33.21 6.38
CA VAL A 396 14.99 33.38 7.64
C VAL A 396 15.78 32.79 8.81
N ILE A 397 16.05 33.63 9.83
CA ILE A 397 16.71 33.24 11.08
C ILE A 397 15.74 33.49 12.23
N TRP A 398 15.33 32.44 12.91
CA TRP A 398 14.43 32.51 14.06
C TRP A 398 15.21 32.56 15.35
N VAL A 399 14.93 33.52 16.21
CA VAL A 399 15.52 33.60 17.54
C VAL A 399 14.41 33.62 18.57
N ASN A 400 14.20 32.50 19.26
CA ASN A 400 13.05 32.32 20.14
C ASN A 400 13.30 32.80 21.58
N THR A 401 13.90 33.97 21.79
CA THR A 401 14.09 34.53 23.14
C THR A 401 13.80 36.02 23.19
N GLN A 402 13.34 36.48 24.36
CA GLN A 402 13.15 37.91 24.61
C GLN A 402 14.47 38.64 24.92
N THR A 403 15.54 37.90 25.19
CA THR A 403 16.85 38.44 25.56
C THR A 403 17.85 38.06 24.48
N PRO A 404 18.33 39.03 23.68
CA PRO A 404 19.29 38.75 22.62
C PRO A 404 20.58 38.10 23.14
N ALA A 405 21.04 37.06 22.45
CA ALA A 405 22.35 36.46 22.69
C ALA A 405 23.48 37.47 22.39
N SER A 406 24.64 37.31 23.05
CA SER A 406 25.84 38.05 22.66
C SER A 406 26.27 37.63 21.25
N LEU A 407 26.53 38.60 20.37
CA LEU A 407 26.82 38.35 18.96
C LEU A 407 28.30 38.56 18.64
N GLY A 408 28.91 37.54 18.05
CA GLY A 408 30.27 37.57 17.53
C GLY A 408 30.41 38.42 16.26
N ILE A 409 31.65 38.76 15.94
CA ILE A 409 32.00 39.55 14.76
C ILE A 409 31.58 38.78 13.50
N ASN A 410 30.89 39.46 12.58
CA ASN A 410 30.46 38.91 11.30
C ASN A 410 29.63 37.61 11.41
N ALA A 411 28.95 37.40 12.54
CA ALA A 411 28.18 36.18 12.80
C ALA A 411 27.19 35.84 11.68
N PHE A 412 26.60 36.86 11.04
CA PHE A 412 25.70 36.72 9.89
C PHE A 412 26.18 37.51 8.66
N ASP A 413 27.49 37.54 8.39
CA ASP A 413 28.02 38.19 7.18
C ASP A 413 27.69 37.37 5.91
N GLY A 414 27.52 38.03 4.76
CA GLY A 414 27.25 37.35 3.48
C GLY A 414 25.84 36.74 3.31
N LEU A 415 24.86 37.16 4.12
CA LEU A 415 23.44 36.81 3.92
C LEU A 415 22.88 37.37 2.59
N PRO A 416 21.83 36.74 2.01
CA PRO A 416 21.22 37.22 0.77
C PRO A 416 20.63 38.63 0.92
N GLU A 417 21.21 39.60 0.20
CA GLU A 417 20.76 41.00 0.21
C GLU A 417 19.26 41.11 -0.09
N LYS A 418 18.52 41.82 0.79
CA LYS A 418 17.08 42.13 0.69
C LYS A 418 16.11 40.96 0.86
N LYS A 419 16.59 39.74 1.15
CA LYS A 419 15.74 38.58 1.44
C LYS A 419 15.81 38.13 2.89
N ALA A 420 16.99 38.18 3.50
CA ALA A 420 17.20 37.71 4.86
C ALA A 420 16.37 38.48 5.90
N ARG A 421 15.78 37.75 6.85
CA ARG A 421 15.03 38.29 8.00
C ARG A 421 15.43 37.59 9.28
N ILE A 422 15.70 38.35 10.34
CA ILE A 422 15.88 37.82 11.70
C ILE A 422 14.55 38.01 12.43
N MET A 423 13.84 36.91 12.67
CA MET A 423 12.54 36.90 13.32
C MET A 423 12.73 36.77 14.83
N VAL A 424 12.26 37.76 15.58
CA VAL A 424 12.36 37.83 17.06
C VAL A 424 10.98 38.11 17.68
N PRO A 425 10.75 37.73 18.96
CA PRO A 425 9.48 37.98 19.62
C PRO A 425 9.10 39.45 19.53
N LYS A 426 7.85 39.75 19.20
CA LYS A 426 7.34 41.11 18.99
C LYS A 426 7.73 42.09 20.11
N GLU A 427 7.67 41.64 21.35
CA GLU A 427 8.01 42.42 22.55
C GLU A 427 9.52 42.68 22.74
N ALA A 428 10.38 42.00 21.96
CA ALA A 428 11.85 42.06 22.07
C ALA A 428 12.54 42.76 20.89
N VAL A 429 11.80 43.13 19.83
CA VAL A 429 12.34 43.72 18.59
C VAL A 429 13.28 44.89 18.85
N ASP A 430 12.89 45.82 19.71
CA ASP A 430 13.69 47.01 19.99
C ASP A 430 15.01 46.64 20.70
N LYS A 431 14.98 45.68 21.63
CA LYS A 431 16.18 45.17 22.31
C LYS A 431 17.16 44.53 21.33
N TYR A 432 16.65 43.75 20.36
CA TYR A 432 17.49 43.16 19.32
C TYR A 432 18.12 44.23 18.43
N LYS A 433 17.36 45.24 18.01
CA LYS A 433 17.89 46.33 17.17
C LYS A 433 18.98 47.13 17.88
N ASP A 434 18.86 47.30 19.20
CA ASP A 434 19.87 47.99 20.01
C ASP A 434 21.15 47.17 20.18
N LEU A 435 21.02 45.86 20.42
CA LEU A 435 22.17 44.97 20.69
C LEU A 435 22.83 44.43 19.41
N TRP A 436 22.10 44.32 18.30
CA TRP A 436 22.56 43.82 17.00
C TRP A 436 22.48 44.92 15.93
N PRO A 437 23.24 46.02 16.08
CA PRO A 437 23.06 47.24 15.27
C PRO A 437 23.32 47.04 13.78
N ASP A 438 24.23 46.11 13.43
CA ASP A 438 24.57 45.79 12.04
C ASP A 438 23.42 45.11 11.28
N TYR A 439 22.44 44.56 12.00
CA TYR A 439 21.34 43.77 11.46
C TYR A 439 19.96 44.41 11.67
N LYS A 440 19.91 45.67 12.14
CA LYS A 440 18.67 46.38 12.49
C LYS A 440 17.62 46.43 11.37
N GLU A 441 18.06 46.45 10.11
CA GLU A 441 17.19 46.55 8.93
C GLU A 441 16.50 45.22 8.58
N ILE A 442 17.05 44.10 9.06
CA ILE A 442 16.52 42.75 8.81
C ILE A 442 15.82 42.14 10.03
N ILE A 443 15.86 42.79 11.20
CA ILE A 443 15.15 42.36 12.41
C ILE A 443 13.65 42.65 12.32
N CYS A 444 12.85 41.58 12.36
CA CYS A 444 11.40 41.57 12.21
C CYS A 444 10.69 40.96 13.44
N ALA A 445 9.50 41.46 13.76
CA ALA A 445 8.65 40.93 14.82
C ALA A 445 7.94 39.63 14.39
N PHE A 446 7.70 38.71 15.33
CA PHE A 446 6.70 37.64 15.18
C PHE A 446 5.79 37.53 16.42
N ASP A 447 4.53 37.15 16.18
CA ASP A 447 3.67 36.53 17.20
C ASP A 447 3.98 35.02 17.19
N THR A 448 3.95 34.33 18.34
CA THR A 448 4.43 32.94 18.49
C THR A 448 3.81 31.95 17.50
N GLY A 449 2.73 32.30 16.78
CA GLY A 449 2.29 31.55 15.61
C GLY A 449 1.71 30.18 15.94
N TYR A 450 1.63 29.80 17.21
CA TYR A 450 0.96 28.62 17.71
C TYR A 450 0.39 28.86 19.12
N THR A 451 -0.55 28.01 19.53
CA THR A 451 -1.04 27.86 20.91
C THR A 451 -1.12 26.38 21.25
N PHE A 452 -0.96 26.03 22.53
CA PHE A 452 -1.10 24.66 23.01
C PHE A 452 -2.02 24.59 24.22
N GLU A 453 -3.14 23.89 24.08
CA GLU A 453 -4.13 23.74 25.13
C GLU A 453 -4.64 22.30 25.16
N ASN A 454 -4.59 21.64 26.32
CA ASN A 454 -5.13 20.29 26.54
C ASN A 454 -4.70 19.26 25.47
N GLY A 455 -3.41 19.21 25.12
CA GLY A 455 -2.89 18.27 24.12
C GLY A 455 -3.15 18.67 22.66
N THR A 456 -3.79 19.82 22.41
CA THR A 456 -4.05 20.33 21.07
C THR A 456 -3.09 21.45 20.72
N LEU A 457 -2.26 21.24 19.69
CA LEU A 457 -1.38 22.24 19.11
C LEU A 457 -2.11 22.95 17.94
N THR A 458 -2.43 24.22 18.10
CA THR A 458 -3.02 25.04 17.04
C THR A 458 -1.96 25.95 16.43
N VAL A 459 -1.67 25.80 15.14
CA VAL A 459 -0.70 26.61 14.41
C VAL A 459 -1.42 27.67 13.58
N THR A 460 -1.07 28.93 13.81
CA THR A 460 -1.69 30.14 13.22
C THR A 460 -0.73 30.95 12.34
N ALA A 461 0.48 30.48 12.10
CA ALA A 461 1.40 31.03 11.10
C ALA A 461 2.42 29.96 10.70
N ASN A 462 3.00 30.02 9.49
CA ASN A 462 4.09 29.11 9.08
C ASN A 462 5.24 29.09 10.10
N ALA A 463 5.58 30.27 10.63
CA ALA A 463 6.38 30.46 11.83
C ALA A 463 6.14 29.42 12.96
N GLY A 464 4.86 29.21 13.27
CA GLY A 464 4.42 28.35 14.36
C GLY A 464 4.66 26.86 14.11
N THR A 465 4.77 26.40 12.86
CA THR A 465 5.12 24.99 12.57
C THR A 465 6.54 24.67 13.02
N VAL A 466 7.42 25.67 13.11
CA VAL A 466 8.80 25.51 13.58
C VAL A 466 8.91 25.77 15.06
N LEU A 467 8.31 26.88 15.50
CA LEU A 467 8.51 27.41 16.85
C LEU A 467 8.08 26.46 17.96
N TRP A 468 6.99 25.72 17.77
CA TRP A 468 6.43 24.87 18.83
C TRP A 468 7.43 23.78 19.26
N ARG A 469 8.27 23.26 18.34
CA ARG A 469 9.32 22.27 18.66
C ARG A 469 10.42 22.83 19.55
N THR A 470 10.51 24.15 19.73
CA THR A 470 11.47 24.79 20.66
C THR A 470 10.86 25.18 21.98
N ASP A 471 9.55 24.98 22.16
CA ASP A 471 8.89 25.19 23.43
C ASP A 471 9.03 23.94 24.28
N GLU A 472 9.99 23.96 25.21
CA GLU A 472 10.21 22.86 26.15
C GLU A 472 8.99 22.56 27.04
N SER A 473 8.03 23.48 27.15
CA SER A 473 6.77 23.21 27.86
C SER A 473 5.82 22.30 27.08
N ILE A 474 6.08 22.09 25.78
CA ILE A 474 5.30 21.27 24.87
C ILE A 474 6.19 20.12 24.39
N GLY A 475 6.30 19.05 25.18
CA GLY A 475 6.92 17.82 24.71
C GLY A 475 6.12 17.19 23.56
N GLU A 476 6.78 16.62 22.56
CA GLU A 476 6.18 15.96 21.39
C GLU A 476 5.23 14.82 21.81
N GLU A 477 5.53 14.18 22.94
CA GLU A 477 4.69 13.18 23.57
C GLU A 477 3.36 13.74 24.11
N ASN A 478 3.23 15.06 24.27
CA ASN A 478 2.01 15.69 24.76
C ASN A 478 1.09 16.15 23.62
N VAL A 479 1.56 16.14 22.37
CA VAL A 479 0.77 16.55 21.20
C VAL A 479 -0.13 15.39 20.77
N GLN A 480 -1.44 15.56 20.98
CA GLN A 480 -2.48 14.58 20.64
C GLN A 480 -3.25 14.97 19.39
N LYS A 481 -3.41 16.28 19.15
CA LYS A 481 -4.12 16.86 18.02
C LYS A 481 -3.36 18.05 17.46
N ILE A 482 -3.32 18.17 16.14
CA ILE A 482 -2.79 19.34 15.43
C ILE A 482 -3.90 20.04 14.65
N ILE A 483 -3.95 21.36 14.73
CA ILE A 483 -4.85 22.21 13.93
C ILE A 483 -4.00 23.25 13.19
N ILE A 484 -3.96 23.18 11.86
CA ILE A 484 -3.25 24.11 10.99
C ILE A 484 -4.24 25.12 10.39
N GLN A 485 -4.14 26.39 10.75
CA GLN A 485 -5.08 27.43 10.29
C GLN A 485 -4.80 27.95 8.87
N ASP A 486 -5.75 28.72 8.32
CA ASP A 486 -5.73 29.30 6.96
C ASP A 486 -4.57 30.26 6.68
N THR A 487 -3.79 30.62 7.70
CA THR A 487 -2.60 31.46 7.61
C THR A 487 -1.32 30.66 7.33
N VAL A 488 -1.40 29.34 7.33
CA VAL A 488 -0.28 28.43 7.09
C VAL A 488 -0.38 27.86 5.67
N ASP A 489 0.62 28.12 4.84
CA ASP A 489 0.72 27.56 3.48
C ASP A 489 1.70 26.39 3.36
N THR A 490 2.56 26.21 4.36
CA THR A 490 3.65 25.23 4.34
C THR A 490 3.79 24.61 5.72
N ILE A 491 3.68 23.28 5.77
CA ILE A 491 4.17 22.49 6.91
C ILE A 491 5.62 22.17 6.60
N ILE A 492 6.54 22.72 7.38
CA ILE A 492 7.98 22.57 7.11
C ILE A 492 8.49 21.15 7.38
N ALA A 493 9.74 20.90 7.02
CA ALA A 493 10.39 19.63 7.27
C ALA A 493 10.41 19.29 8.76
N GLY A 494 10.13 18.03 9.10
CA GLY A 494 10.11 17.52 10.46
C GLY A 494 9.11 18.21 11.40
N ALA A 495 8.19 19.05 10.92
CA ALA A 495 7.36 19.92 11.78
C ALA A 495 6.67 19.18 12.93
N PHE A 496 6.25 17.94 12.72
CA PHE A 496 5.53 17.07 13.66
C PHE A 496 6.14 15.67 13.76
N GLN A 497 7.41 15.53 13.40
CA GLN A 497 8.13 14.27 13.52
C GLN A 497 8.08 13.75 14.95
N SER A 498 7.96 12.42 15.10
CA SER A 498 7.98 11.72 16.39
C SER A 498 6.90 12.14 17.40
N CYS A 499 5.83 12.83 16.96
CA CYS A 499 4.65 13.10 17.78
C CYS A 499 3.86 11.79 18.01
N LYS A 500 4.38 10.89 18.86
CA LYS A 500 3.89 9.52 19.03
C LYS A 500 2.45 9.44 19.51
N ASN A 501 1.96 10.45 20.23
CA ASN A 501 0.58 10.49 20.74
C ASN A 501 -0.40 11.23 19.81
N LEU A 502 0.07 11.72 18.66
CA LEU A 502 -0.75 12.37 17.66
C LEU A 502 -1.75 11.37 17.06
N THR A 503 -3.03 11.69 17.14
CA THR A 503 -4.10 10.86 16.58
C THR A 503 -4.94 11.60 15.54
N GLU A 504 -4.95 12.94 15.60
CA GLU A 504 -5.81 13.78 14.75
C GLU A 504 -5.02 14.98 14.18
N VAL A 505 -5.15 15.20 12.86
CA VAL A 505 -4.55 16.33 12.15
C VAL A 505 -5.64 17.03 11.33
N GLU A 506 -5.88 18.30 11.62
CA GLU A 506 -6.78 19.18 10.86
C GLU A 506 -5.96 20.17 10.04
N LEU A 507 -6.07 20.11 8.71
CA LEU A 507 -5.36 20.99 7.78
C LEU A 507 -6.32 21.98 7.11
N SER A 508 -5.93 23.26 7.05
CA SER A 508 -6.66 24.27 6.28
C SER A 508 -6.51 24.09 4.77
N ASN A 509 -7.47 24.60 3.99
CA ASN A 509 -7.40 24.64 2.52
C ASN A 509 -6.36 25.63 1.95
N LYS A 510 -5.44 26.11 2.79
CA LYS A 510 -4.35 27.01 2.43
C LYS A 510 -2.99 26.32 2.44
N VAL A 511 -2.89 25.15 3.08
CA VAL A 511 -1.69 24.32 3.05
C VAL A 511 -1.46 23.84 1.62
N THR A 512 -0.28 24.14 1.07
CA THR A 512 0.16 23.79 -0.28
C THR A 512 1.31 22.80 -0.30
N THR A 513 2.10 22.74 0.78
CA THR A 513 3.31 21.92 0.90
C THR A 513 3.35 21.21 2.24
N ILE A 514 3.66 19.91 2.22
CA ILE A 514 4.03 19.10 3.38
C ILE A 514 5.50 18.70 3.22
N GLY A 515 6.36 19.22 4.09
CA GLY A 515 7.80 19.10 4.00
C GLY A 515 8.34 17.72 4.36
N GLU A 516 9.63 17.52 4.05
CA GLU A 516 10.35 16.27 4.32
C GLU A 516 10.17 15.82 5.77
N LYS A 517 9.84 14.54 6.03
CA LYS A 517 9.67 13.99 7.40
C LYS A 517 8.60 14.67 8.27
N ALA A 518 7.72 15.52 7.72
CA ALA A 518 6.80 16.34 8.50
C ALA A 518 5.98 15.59 9.57
N PHE A 519 5.51 14.37 9.27
CA PHE A 519 4.76 13.52 10.20
C PHE A 519 5.47 12.17 10.45
N ARG A 520 6.77 12.08 10.16
CA ARG A 520 7.53 10.83 10.31
C ARG A 520 7.46 10.31 11.75
N ARG A 521 7.24 9.00 11.94
CA ARG A 521 7.10 8.33 13.24
C ARG A 521 5.94 8.84 14.11
N CYS A 522 4.89 9.40 13.51
CA CYS A 522 3.61 9.62 14.20
C CYS A 522 2.84 8.30 14.32
N VAL A 523 3.35 7.37 15.13
CA VAL A 523 2.93 5.96 15.16
C VAL A 523 1.45 5.74 15.50
N ASN A 524 0.79 6.67 16.20
CA ASN A 524 -0.64 6.60 16.52
C ASN A 524 -1.55 7.39 15.58
N LEU A 525 -1.01 7.98 14.52
CA LEU A 525 -1.79 8.75 13.55
C LEU A 525 -2.62 7.81 12.67
N MET A 526 -3.94 7.78 12.88
CA MET A 526 -4.82 6.82 12.21
C MET A 526 -5.27 7.25 10.82
N SER A 527 -5.47 8.56 10.62
CA SER A 527 -5.94 9.12 9.35
C SER A 527 -5.53 10.59 9.24
N VAL A 528 -5.25 11.03 8.01
CA VAL A 528 -4.96 12.42 7.69
C VAL A 528 -5.83 12.84 6.51
N ARG A 529 -6.57 13.94 6.66
CA ARG A 529 -7.34 14.53 5.57
C ARG A 529 -6.53 15.61 4.89
N LEU A 530 -5.89 15.26 3.78
CA LEU A 530 -5.16 16.21 2.96
C LEU A 530 -6.12 17.10 2.15
N PRO A 531 -5.99 18.43 2.19
CA PRO A 531 -6.81 19.33 1.39
C PRO A 531 -6.32 19.34 -0.07
N ASN A 532 -7.24 19.56 -1.01
CA ASN A 532 -6.93 19.64 -2.46
C ASN A 532 -5.97 20.79 -2.83
N SER A 533 -5.65 21.69 -1.90
CA SER A 533 -4.65 22.74 -2.08
C SER A 533 -3.21 22.23 -1.99
N VAL A 534 -2.98 21.03 -1.42
CA VAL A 534 -1.65 20.42 -1.31
C VAL A 534 -1.18 20.00 -2.70
N THR A 535 -0.08 20.60 -3.13
CA THR A 535 0.56 20.36 -4.44
C THR A 535 1.90 19.64 -4.31
N ARG A 536 2.43 19.52 -3.09
CA ARG A 536 3.73 18.90 -2.83
C ARG A 536 3.73 18.18 -1.48
N ILE A 537 4.09 16.90 -1.49
CA ILE A 537 4.38 16.07 -0.32
C ILE A 537 5.80 15.57 -0.52
N GLU A 538 6.71 15.98 0.34
CA GLU A 538 8.15 15.70 0.21
C GLU A 538 8.53 14.36 0.86
N SER A 539 9.77 13.92 0.64
CA SER A 539 10.26 12.59 1.04
C SER A 539 10.03 12.29 2.53
N GLU A 540 9.77 11.02 2.83
CA GLU A 540 9.54 10.51 4.20
C GLU A 540 8.41 11.21 4.99
N ALA A 541 7.55 12.05 4.37
CA ALA A 541 6.58 12.88 5.09
C ALA A 541 5.67 12.10 6.03
N PHE A 542 5.27 10.87 5.68
CA PHE A 542 4.45 9.98 6.50
C PHE A 542 5.17 8.66 6.86
N SER A 543 6.50 8.62 6.77
CA SER A 543 7.29 7.42 7.07
C SER A 543 7.08 6.94 8.52
N SER A 544 6.89 5.64 8.72
CA SER A 544 6.64 4.97 10.00
C SER A 544 5.43 5.55 10.76
N CYS A 545 4.36 5.87 10.03
CA CYS A 545 3.05 6.12 10.64
C CYS A 545 2.30 4.79 10.78
N ASP A 546 2.77 3.94 11.69
CA ASP A 546 2.40 2.51 11.77
C ASP A 546 0.87 2.25 11.84
N ASN A 547 0.10 3.14 12.50
CA ASN A 547 -1.36 3.04 12.61
C ASN A 547 -2.16 3.76 11.51
N LEU A 548 -1.50 4.35 10.50
CA LEU A 548 -2.17 5.03 9.40
C LEU A 548 -2.92 4.02 8.54
N VAL A 549 -4.25 4.02 8.60
CA VAL A 549 -5.09 3.03 7.90
C VAL A 549 -5.38 3.44 6.47
N SER A 550 -5.55 4.74 6.24
CA SER A 550 -5.90 5.31 4.94
C SER A 550 -5.45 6.77 4.86
N ILE A 551 -5.02 7.17 3.67
CA ILE A 551 -4.72 8.56 3.33
C ILE A 551 -5.17 8.82 1.90
N ASN A 552 -5.81 9.97 1.67
CA ASN A 552 -6.19 10.39 0.33
C ASN A 552 -5.10 11.32 -0.21
N ILE A 553 -4.51 10.96 -1.35
CA ILE A 553 -3.50 11.78 -2.03
C ILE A 553 -4.21 12.80 -2.94
N PRO A 554 -3.97 14.11 -2.75
CA PRO A 554 -4.61 15.15 -3.55
C PRO A 554 -4.32 15.03 -5.06
N GLU A 555 -5.29 15.41 -5.88
CA GLU A 555 -5.10 15.57 -7.32
C GLU A 555 -4.07 16.67 -7.62
N GLY A 556 -3.15 16.42 -8.55
CA GLY A 556 -2.14 17.38 -8.99
C GLY A 556 -0.71 17.05 -8.55
N LEU A 557 -0.51 16.08 -7.66
CA LEU A 557 0.81 15.52 -7.40
C LEU A 557 1.31 14.73 -8.61
N THR A 558 2.52 15.00 -9.05
CA THR A 558 3.17 14.28 -10.18
C THR A 558 4.03 13.11 -9.71
N THR A 559 4.41 13.09 -8.44
CA THR A 559 5.35 12.12 -7.87
C THR A 559 4.89 11.76 -6.46
N ILE A 560 4.97 10.47 -6.11
CA ILE A 560 5.04 10.04 -4.71
C ILE A 560 6.53 9.92 -4.39
N GLU A 561 7.02 10.84 -3.56
CA GLU A 561 8.45 10.98 -3.29
C GLU A 561 9.02 9.78 -2.51
N LYS A 562 10.34 9.72 -2.45
CA LYS A 562 11.10 8.66 -1.77
C LYS A 562 10.60 8.44 -0.33
N GLU A 563 10.40 7.17 0.04
CA GLU A 563 10.04 6.71 1.39
C GLU A 563 8.79 7.39 2.01
N THR A 564 7.92 8.04 1.20
CA THR A 564 6.78 8.84 1.70
C THR A 564 5.89 8.07 2.67
N PHE A 565 5.59 6.80 2.40
CA PHE A 565 4.79 5.90 3.23
C PHE A 565 5.59 4.68 3.74
N TYR A 566 6.92 4.77 3.76
CA TYR A 566 7.78 3.69 4.26
C TYR A 566 7.33 3.22 5.66
N GLY A 567 7.09 1.94 5.87
CA GLY A 567 6.71 1.36 7.17
C GLY A 567 5.35 1.81 7.71
N CYS A 568 4.40 2.20 6.84
CA CYS A 568 3.01 2.40 7.25
C CYS A 568 2.30 1.04 7.39
N ASP A 569 2.62 0.29 8.45
CA ASP A 569 2.27 -1.12 8.60
C ASP A 569 0.77 -1.44 8.47
N ASN A 570 -0.12 -0.54 8.94
CA ASN A 570 -1.58 -0.72 8.86
C ASN A 570 -2.25 -0.07 7.63
N LEU A 571 -1.49 0.50 6.70
CA LEU A 571 -2.04 1.09 5.48
C LEU A 571 -2.59 -0.02 4.58
N ALA A 572 -3.91 -0.20 4.59
CA ALA A 572 -4.56 -1.35 3.94
C ALA A 572 -4.88 -1.12 2.46
N SER A 573 -5.13 0.14 2.08
CA SER A 573 -5.45 0.56 0.72
C SER A 573 -5.04 2.02 0.53
N ILE A 574 -4.58 2.37 -0.67
CA ILE A 574 -4.29 3.75 -1.05
C ILE A 574 -4.72 4.01 -2.50
N ASP A 575 -5.44 5.11 -2.71
CA ASP A 575 -5.82 5.57 -4.04
C ASP A 575 -4.72 6.48 -4.59
N ILE A 576 -4.08 6.06 -5.68
CA ILE A 576 -3.04 6.84 -6.36
C ILE A 576 -3.71 7.70 -7.46
N PRO A 577 -3.64 9.03 -7.40
CA PRO A 577 -4.37 9.89 -8.32
C PRO A 577 -3.81 9.85 -9.74
N PHE A 578 -4.67 10.09 -10.74
CA PHE A 578 -4.30 9.99 -12.15
C PHE A 578 -3.19 10.97 -12.56
N SER A 579 -2.91 12.02 -11.76
CA SER A 579 -1.81 12.96 -12.01
C SER A 579 -0.41 12.38 -11.76
N VAL A 580 -0.28 11.29 -11.00
CA VAL A 580 1.02 10.70 -10.63
C VAL A 580 1.68 10.02 -11.82
N VAL A 581 2.94 10.40 -12.07
CA VAL A 581 3.81 9.89 -13.13
C VAL A 581 4.86 8.92 -12.58
N THR A 582 5.34 9.15 -11.35
CA THR A 582 6.42 8.37 -10.73
C THR A 582 6.05 7.97 -9.31
N ILE A 583 6.32 6.69 -8.97
CA ILE A 583 6.35 6.17 -7.60
C ILE A 583 7.82 5.98 -7.22
N GLY A 584 8.30 6.80 -6.27
CA GLY A 584 9.70 6.91 -5.91
C GLY A 584 10.25 5.75 -5.06
N ASP A 585 11.56 5.79 -4.81
CA ASP A 585 12.29 4.74 -4.11
C ASP A 585 11.69 4.44 -2.73
N SER A 586 11.50 3.16 -2.41
CA SER A 586 10.94 2.66 -1.15
C SER A 586 9.64 3.34 -0.70
N ALA A 587 8.85 3.94 -1.61
CA ALA A 587 7.70 4.77 -1.28
C ALA A 587 6.67 4.06 -0.38
N PHE A 588 6.47 2.75 -0.57
CA PHE A 588 5.58 1.89 0.20
C PHE A 588 6.30 0.68 0.81
N GLU A 589 7.64 0.72 0.92
CA GLU A 589 8.39 -0.40 1.51
C GLU A 589 7.89 -0.66 2.94
N PHE A 590 7.71 -1.94 3.32
CA PHE A 590 7.12 -2.37 4.60
C PHE A 590 5.66 -1.94 4.85
N CYS A 591 4.87 -1.55 3.84
CA CYS A 591 3.41 -1.44 4.00
C CYS A 591 2.76 -2.84 4.08
N VAL A 592 2.96 -3.55 5.20
CA VAL A 592 2.67 -4.99 5.31
C VAL A 592 1.18 -5.34 5.19
N SER A 593 0.27 -4.42 5.54
CA SER A 593 -1.18 -4.62 5.43
C SER A 593 -1.78 -4.20 4.08
N LEU A 594 -1.00 -3.62 3.18
CA LEU A 594 -1.50 -3.16 1.87
C LEU A 594 -1.93 -4.37 1.04
N THR A 595 -3.24 -4.55 0.84
CA THR A 595 -3.77 -5.75 0.16
C THR A 595 -3.96 -5.56 -1.35
N GLU A 596 -4.32 -4.35 -1.75
CA GLU A 596 -4.58 -3.96 -3.14
C GLU A 596 -4.05 -2.55 -3.37
N ILE A 597 -3.54 -2.30 -4.58
CA ILE A 597 -3.18 -0.96 -5.02
C ILE A 597 -3.56 -0.78 -6.48
N SER A 598 -4.26 0.33 -6.77
CA SER A 598 -4.57 0.72 -8.14
C SER A 598 -3.50 1.68 -8.64
N ILE A 599 -2.66 1.23 -9.58
CA ILE A 599 -1.63 2.07 -10.21
C ILE A 599 -2.21 2.70 -11.49
N PRO A 600 -2.36 4.03 -11.59
CA PRO A 600 -3.03 4.64 -12.73
C PRO A 600 -2.17 4.57 -14.02
N GLU A 601 -2.84 4.52 -15.18
CA GLU A 601 -2.24 4.45 -16.53
C GLU A 601 -1.24 5.57 -16.89
N ASN A 602 -1.29 6.68 -16.14
CA ASN A 602 -0.30 7.74 -16.23
C ASN A 602 1.10 7.23 -15.83
N VAL A 603 1.22 6.44 -14.77
CA VAL A 603 2.51 6.08 -14.16
C VAL A 603 3.47 5.50 -15.19
N LYS A 604 4.66 6.09 -15.26
CA LYS A 604 5.73 5.72 -16.18
C LYS A 604 6.90 5.04 -15.46
N ASN A 605 7.10 5.30 -14.19
CA ASN A 605 8.22 4.78 -13.43
C ASN A 605 7.75 4.28 -12.06
N ILE A 606 8.12 3.05 -11.74
CA ILE A 606 8.13 2.50 -10.37
C ILE A 606 9.59 2.28 -10.03
N ASP A 607 10.11 3.05 -9.08
CA ASP A 607 11.53 3.09 -8.74
C ASP A 607 11.93 1.95 -7.79
N ALA A 608 13.17 1.95 -7.29
CA ALA A 608 13.71 0.80 -6.56
C ALA A 608 12.98 0.58 -5.23
N GLU A 609 12.75 -0.69 -4.87
CA GLU A 609 12.16 -1.09 -3.59
C GLU A 609 10.76 -0.50 -3.30
N ALA A 610 10.11 0.14 -4.27
CA ALA A 610 8.87 0.91 -4.07
C ALA A 610 7.76 0.17 -3.32
N PHE A 611 7.58 -1.13 -3.57
CA PHE A 611 6.60 -2.01 -2.92
C PHE A 611 7.25 -3.22 -2.24
N LYS A 612 8.52 -3.12 -1.82
CA LYS A 612 9.22 -4.22 -1.16
C LYS A 612 8.61 -4.52 0.22
N HIS A 613 8.48 -5.79 0.57
CA HIS A 613 7.83 -6.25 1.81
C HIS A 613 6.37 -5.82 2.00
N CYS A 614 5.63 -5.51 0.93
CA CYS A 614 4.18 -5.38 0.96
C CYS A 614 3.54 -6.79 1.04
N ARG A 615 3.67 -7.45 2.19
CA ARG A 615 3.42 -8.90 2.34
C ARG A 615 1.98 -9.33 2.08
N ALA A 616 1.00 -8.45 2.32
CA ALA A 616 -0.41 -8.71 2.03
C ALA A 616 -0.82 -8.36 0.60
N LEU A 617 0.06 -7.72 -0.18
CA LEU A 617 -0.25 -7.25 -1.53
C LEU A 617 -0.45 -8.45 -2.44
N LYS A 618 -1.69 -8.64 -2.87
CA LYS A 618 -2.11 -9.82 -3.62
C LYS A 618 -2.16 -9.57 -5.12
N ASN A 619 -2.77 -8.45 -5.52
CA ASN A 619 -3.00 -8.10 -6.91
C ASN A 619 -2.31 -6.75 -7.20
N VAL A 620 -1.63 -6.68 -8.34
CA VAL A 620 -0.97 -5.45 -8.82
C VAL A 620 -1.15 -5.34 -10.32
N ASP A 621 -1.96 -4.39 -10.74
CA ASP A 621 -2.10 -4.02 -12.14
C ASP A 621 -1.00 -3.03 -12.53
N LEU A 622 -0.08 -3.47 -13.38
CA LEU A 622 0.99 -2.64 -13.90
C LEU A 622 0.50 -1.90 -15.16
N PRO A 623 0.58 -0.56 -15.21
CA PRO A 623 -0.01 0.17 -16.32
C PRO A 623 0.71 -0.09 -17.64
N ASN A 624 -0.05 -0.12 -18.74
CA ASN A 624 0.47 -0.40 -20.08
C ASN A 624 1.60 0.55 -20.52
N GLY A 625 1.55 1.79 -20.02
CA GLY A 625 2.54 2.82 -20.30
C GLY A 625 3.80 2.78 -19.43
N LEU A 626 3.95 1.79 -18.54
CA LEU A 626 5.08 1.68 -17.60
C LEU A 626 6.40 1.44 -18.34
N LYS A 627 7.39 2.32 -18.13
CA LYS A 627 8.69 2.27 -18.81
C LYS A 627 9.77 1.59 -17.99
N THR A 628 9.74 1.80 -16.68
CA THR A 628 10.76 1.29 -15.77
C THR A 628 10.12 0.62 -14.57
N LEU A 629 10.70 -0.53 -14.21
CA LEU A 629 10.40 -1.28 -13.01
C LEU A 629 11.71 -1.50 -12.25
N GLY A 630 11.84 -0.84 -11.11
CA GLY A 630 13.10 -0.74 -10.36
C GLY A 630 13.61 -2.05 -9.78
N VAL A 631 14.88 -2.01 -9.37
CA VAL A 631 15.53 -3.07 -8.59
C VAL A 631 14.69 -3.35 -7.34
N MET A 632 14.40 -4.63 -7.06
CA MET A 632 13.64 -5.04 -5.88
C MET A 632 12.23 -4.41 -5.73
N ALA A 633 11.65 -3.83 -6.78
CA ALA A 633 10.41 -3.06 -6.69
C ALA A 633 9.25 -3.81 -6.01
N PHE A 634 9.14 -5.13 -6.20
CA PHE A 634 8.11 -5.99 -5.59
C PHE A 634 8.73 -7.15 -4.78
N ALA A 635 9.96 -7.00 -4.29
CA ALA A 635 10.63 -8.07 -3.54
C ALA A 635 9.90 -8.38 -2.21
N TYR A 636 9.80 -9.66 -1.88
CA TYR A 636 9.21 -10.21 -0.66
C TYR A 636 7.71 -9.89 -0.48
N ASN A 637 6.98 -9.79 -1.60
CA ASN A 637 5.53 -9.70 -1.60
C ASN A 637 4.95 -11.11 -1.58
N THR A 638 4.84 -11.66 -0.37
CA THR A 638 4.55 -13.08 -0.14
C THR A 638 3.13 -13.51 -0.51
N SER A 639 2.21 -12.57 -0.76
CA SER A 639 0.83 -12.84 -1.18
C SER A 639 0.57 -12.62 -2.67
N LEU A 640 1.51 -12.03 -3.42
CA LEU A 640 1.37 -11.78 -4.85
C LEU A 640 1.33 -13.12 -5.58
N ASP A 641 0.20 -13.47 -6.21
CA ASP A 641 -0.01 -14.77 -6.85
C ASP A 641 0.14 -14.76 -8.38
N SER A 642 -0.18 -13.65 -9.04
CA SER A 642 0.10 -13.44 -10.47
C SER A 642 0.73 -12.09 -10.77
N ILE A 643 1.52 -12.02 -11.84
CA ILE A 643 1.99 -10.74 -12.40
C ILE A 643 2.05 -10.74 -13.92
N LEU A 644 1.48 -9.69 -14.52
CA LEU A 644 1.53 -9.40 -15.95
C LEU A 644 2.51 -8.24 -16.18
N ILE A 645 3.65 -8.51 -16.82
CA ILE A 645 4.63 -7.47 -17.11
C ILE A 645 4.23 -6.77 -18.43
N PRO A 646 4.12 -5.43 -18.47
CA PRO A 646 3.60 -4.73 -19.64
C PRO A 646 4.63 -4.61 -20.79
N GLU A 647 4.15 -4.56 -22.04
CA GLU A 647 4.93 -4.56 -23.30
C GLU A 647 5.90 -3.36 -23.48
N GLN A 648 5.91 -2.38 -22.58
CA GLN A 648 6.88 -1.28 -22.60
C GLN A 648 8.12 -1.57 -21.73
N ILE A 649 8.07 -2.58 -20.86
CA ILE A 649 9.21 -3.00 -20.05
C ILE A 649 10.20 -3.76 -20.94
N THR A 650 11.45 -3.29 -20.92
CA THR A 650 12.53 -3.87 -21.74
C THR A 650 13.55 -4.66 -20.93
N HIS A 651 13.58 -4.44 -19.61
CA HIS A 651 14.51 -5.05 -18.67
C HIS A 651 13.74 -5.38 -17.38
N ILE A 652 13.86 -6.62 -16.90
CA ILE A 652 13.44 -6.97 -15.54
C ILE A 652 14.71 -6.88 -14.69
N GLU A 653 14.72 -5.98 -13.73
CA GLU A 653 15.91 -5.67 -12.91
C GLU A 653 16.24 -6.80 -11.92
N LYS A 654 17.41 -6.69 -11.30
CA LYS A 654 17.84 -7.67 -10.28
C LYS A 654 16.84 -7.69 -9.11
N TYR A 655 16.51 -8.89 -8.64
CA TYR A 655 15.67 -9.14 -7.47
C TYR A 655 14.25 -8.55 -7.51
N THR A 656 13.73 -8.11 -8.66
CA THR A 656 12.44 -7.38 -8.75
C THR A 656 11.26 -8.08 -8.06
N PHE A 657 11.16 -9.41 -8.16
CA PHE A 657 10.13 -10.26 -7.53
C PHE A 657 10.77 -11.35 -6.64
N LEU A 658 11.96 -11.09 -6.08
CA LEU A 658 12.65 -12.01 -5.17
C LEU A 658 11.76 -12.30 -3.95
N GLY A 659 11.53 -13.56 -3.60
CA GLY A 659 10.78 -13.94 -2.40
C GLY A 659 9.27 -13.74 -2.49
N CYS A 660 8.71 -13.57 -3.70
CA CYS A 660 7.27 -13.62 -3.93
C CYS A 660 6.79 -15.08 -3.85
N THR A 661 6.68 -15.61 -2.64
CA THR A 661 6.48 -17.05 -2.39
C THR A 661 5.15 -17.61 -2.89
N ALA A 662 4.11 -16.78 -3.02
CA ALA A 662 2.80 -17.16 -3.56
C ALA A 662 2.71 -17.05 -5.09
N LEU A 663 3.70 -16.45 -5.75
CA LEU A 663 3.67 -16.18 -7.18
C LEU A 663 3.63 -17.50 -7.94
N ASP A 664 2.50 -17.79 -8.59
CA ASP A 664 2.26 -19.02 -9.34
C ASP A 664 2.24 -18.81 -10.86
N PHE A 665 1.97 -17.58 -11.31
CA PHE A 665 1.95 -17.20 -12.72
C PHE A 665 2.74 -15.90 -12.96
N VAL A 666 3.61 -15.93 -13.97
CA VAL A 666 4.26 -14.72 -14.51
C VAL A 666 4.14 -14.68 -16.03
N SER A 667 3.78 -13.51 -16.56
CA SER A 667 3.92 -13.22 -17.98
C SER A 667 5.06 -12.25 -18.26
N ILE A 668 5.96 -12.65 -19.17
CA ILE A 668 7.12 -11.90 -19.62
C ILE A 668 6.91 -11.55 -21.12
N PRO A 669 6.69 -10.26 -21.44
CA PRO A 669 6.29 -9.82 -22.77
C PRO A 669 7.43 -9.85 -23.78
N SER A 670 7.08 -9.65 -25.05
CA SER A 670 8.02 -9.77 -26.18
C SER A 670 9.12 -8.70 -26.16
N SER A 671 8.84 -7.58 -25.49
CA SER A 671 9.72 -6.43 -25.29
C SER A 671 10.89 -6.69 -24.34
N VAL A 672 10.79 -7.67 -23.43
CA VAL A 672 11.84 -7.93 -22.42
C VAL A 672 13.08 -8.52 -23.09
N THR A 673 14.15 -7.72 -23.10
CA THR A 673 15.43 -8.10 -23.71
C THR A 673 16.40 -8.72 -22.72
N SER A 674 16.26 -8.42 -21.42
CA SER A 674 17.09 -8.98 -20.35
C SER A 674 16.35 -9.22 -19.04
N ILE A 675 16.79 -10.23 -18.29
CA ILE A 675 16.29 -10.57 -16.94
C ILE A 675 17.49 -10.61 -15.98
N GLY A 676 17.44 -9.79 -14.93
CA GLY A 676 18.51 -9.63 -13.96
C GLY A 676 18.66 -10.79 -12.97
N THR A 677 19.75 -10.76 -12.21
CA THR A 677 20.07 -11.77 -11.19
C THR A 677 18.93 -11.95 -10.20
N SER A 678 18.50 -13.20 -10.01
CA SER A 678 17.42 -13.60 -9.08
C SER A 678 16.16 -12.74 -9.13
N ALA A 679 15.81 -12.22 -10.31
CA ALA A 679 14.59 -11.43 -10.52
C ALA A 679 13.32 -12.13 -10.01
N PHE A 680 13.26 -13.47 -10.11
CA PHE A 680 12.21 -14.35 -9.61
C PHE A 680 12.79 -15.40 -8.65
N GLY A 681 13.86 -15.06 -7.91
CA GLY A 681 14.40 -15.94 -6.88
C GLY A 681 13.36 -16.23 -5.79
N ASP A 682 13.43 -17.41 -5.16
CA ASP A 682 12.58 -17.81 -4.03
C ASP A 682 11.06 -17.71 -4.31
N THR A 683 10.65 -17.91 -5.57
CA THR A 683 9.26 -17.99 -6.02
C THR A 683 8.74 -19.43 -5.91
N ASN A 684 8.57 -19.90 -4.67
CA ASN A 684 8.35 -21.32 -4.37
C ASN A 684 7.04 -21.91 -4.93
N SER A 685 6.05 -21.07 -5.27
CA SER A 685 4.76 -21.50 -5.85
C SER A 685 4.69 -21.39 -7.37
N LEU A 686 5.78 -20.98 -8.04
CA LEU A 686 5.78 -20.70 -9.47
C LEU A 686 5.43 -21.95 -10.29
N LYS A 687 4.29 -21.93 -10.97
CA LYS A 687 3.82 -23.02 -11.84
C LYS A 687 4.01 -22.71 -13.31
N THR A 688 3.84 -21.44 -13.70
CA THR A 688 3.78 -21.05 -15.11
C THR A 688 4.58 -19.78 -15.34
N VAL A 689 5.58 -19.89 -16.21
CA VAL A 689 6.33 -18.75 -16.77
C VAL A 689 5.99 -18.65 -18.24
N LEU A 690 5.22 -17.64 -18.61
CA LEU A 690 4.90 -17.37 -20.01
C LEU A 690 5.90 -16.36 -20.57
N VAL A 691 6.60 -16.73 -21.66
CA VAL A 691 7.54 -15.84 -22.34
C VAL A 691 7.12 -15.72 -23.79
N THR A 692 6.69 -14.54 -24.23
CA THR A 692 6.16 -14.36 -25.60
C THR A 692 7.22 -13.96 -26.61
N ARG A 693 8.43 -13.62 -26.15
CA ARG A 693 9.54 -13.28 -27.02
C ARG A 693 10.04 -14.49 -27.82
N ASN A 694 10.10 -14.36 -29.15
CA ASN A 694 10.63 -15.40 -30.04
C ASN A 694 12.14 -15.66 -29.89
N ILE A 695 12.88 -14.72 -29.31
CA ILE A 695 14.33 -14.81 -29.11
C ILE A 695 14.60 -14.82 -27.60
N PRO A 696 15.36 -15.78 -27.06
CA PRO A 696 15.67 -15.81 -25.63
C PRO A 696 16.23 -14.48 -25.13
N ALA A 697 15.63 -13.93 -24.06
CA ALA A 697 16.17 -12.77 -23.35
C ALA A 697 17.53 -13.10 -22.75
N THR A 698 18.43 -12.12 -22.64
CA THR A 698 19.70 -12.32 -21.93
C THR A 698 19.41 -12.45 -20.43
N MET A 699 19.70 -13.60 -19.85
CA MET A 699 19.56 -13.84 -18.42
C MET A 699 20.90 -13.63 -17.71
N GLN A 700 20.86 -13.10 -16.50
CA GLN A 700 21.98 -13.13 -15.54
C GLN A 700 21.80 -14.32 -14.58
N ASP A 701 22.82 -14.60 -13.76
CA ASP A 701 22.87 -15.75 -12.84
C ASP A 701 21.56 -15.90 -12.03
N SER A 702 21.03 -17.13 -12.01
CA SER A 702 19.90 -17.55 -11.16
C SER A 702 18.63 -16.70 -11.26
N ALA A 703 18.23 -16.23 -12.45
CA ALA A 703 17.03 -15.37 -12.58
C ALA A 703 15.75 -15.98 -11.97
N PHE A 704 15.56 -17.30 -12.00
CA PHE A 704 14.46 -18.03 -11.35
C PHE A 704 14.94 -18.83 -10.12
N GLY A 705 16.00 -18.36 -9.46
CA GLY A 705 16.66 -19.07 -8.37
C GLY A 705 17.54 -20.24 -8.86
N MET A 706 17.88 -21.14 -7.93
CA MET A 706 18.71 -22.32 -8.21
C MET A 706 18.00 -23.37 -9.07
N SER A 707 16.67 -23.47 -8.94
CA SER A 707 15.81 -24.37 -9.70
C SER A 707 14.37 -23.88 -9.61
N LEU A 708 13.59 -24.11 -10.66
CA LEU A 708 12.15 -23.89 -10.59
C LEU A 708 11.46 -24.91 -9.65
N PRO A 709 10.30 -24.57 -9.07
CA PRO A 709 9.48 -25.51 -8.32
C PRO A 709 9.12 -26.77 -9.11
N GLU A 710 8.84 -27.87 -8.40
CA GLU A 710 8.43 -29.13 -9.03
C GLU A 710 7.13 -28.95 -9.83
N GLY A 711 7.13 -29.33 -11.11
CA GLY A 711 5.98 -29.18 -12.00
C GLY A 711 5.84 -27.81 -12.67
N ALA A 712 6.76 -26.87 -12.42
CA ALA A 712 6.78 -25.58 -13.11
C ALA A 712 7.10 -25.75 -14.61
N GLU A 713 6.36 -25.05 -15.46
CA GLU A 713 6.58 -25.02 -16.91
C GLU A 713 6.91 -23.61 -17.41
N ILE A 714 7.90 -23.53 -18.32
CA ILE A 714 8.22 -22.31 -19.07
C ILE A 714 7.64 -22.47 -20.47
N PHE A 715 6.59 -21.70 -20.75
CA PHE A 715 5.94 -21.67 -22.06
C PHE A 715 6.62 -20.63 -22.96
N VAL A 716 7.17 -21.09 -24.08
CA VAL A 716 7.76 -20.24 -25.11
C VAL A 716 7.10 -20.51 -26.48
N PRO A 717 7.20 -19.60 -27.46
CA PRO A 717 6.64 -19.86 -28.79
C PRO A 717 7.18 -21.17 -29.35
N THR A 718 6.32 -22.03 -29.88
CA THR A 718 6.71 -23.39 -30.36
C THR A 718 7.91 -23.36 -31.33
N SER A 719 8.01 -22.32 -32.17
CA SER A 719 9.14 -22.12 -33.08
C SER A 719 10.48 -21.83 -32.40
N SER A 720 10.45 -21.39 -31.14
CA SER A 720 11.59 -20.88 -30.38
C SER A 720 12.09 -21.84 -29.30
N VAL A 721 11.36 -22.94 -29.03
CA VAL A 721 11.71 -23.95 -28.01
C VAL A 721 13.18 -24.38 -28.10
N GLU A 722 13.64 -24.73 -29.30
CA GLU A 722 15.02 -25.17 -29.54
C GLU A 722 16.07 -24.06 -29.30
N ALA A 723 15.71 -22.79 -29.52
CA ALA A 723 16.58 -21.66 -29.25
C ALA A 723 16.69 -21.41 -27.75
N TYR A 724 15.57 -21.45 -27.03
CA TYR A 724 15.53 -21.31 -25.57
C TYR A 724 16.30 -22.42 -24.86
N LYS A 725 16.13 -23.69 -25.25
CA LYS A 725 16.87 -24.82 -24.66
C LYS A 725 18.39 -24.75 -24.83
N LYS A 726 18.90 -23.92 -25.76
CA LYS A 726 20.34 -23.76 -26.05
C LYS A 726 20.91 -22.43 -25.58
N ALA A 727 20.07 -21.48 -25.20
CA ALA A 727 20.53 -20.17 -24.77
C ALA A 727 21.18 -20.24 -23.38
N ASN A 728 22.18 -19.40 -23.16
CA ASN A 728 22.88 -19.29 -21.87
C ASN A 728 21.86 -19.06 -20.75
N TYR A 729 22.05 -19.76 -19.63
CA TYR A 729 21.17 -19.82 -18.46
C TYR A 729 19.79 -20.44 -18.68
N TRP A 730 19.11 -20.17 -19.81
CA TRP A 730 17.86 -20.86 -20.17
C TRP A 730 18.06 -22.38 -20.29
N MET A 731 19.23 -22.80 -20.76
CA MET A 731 19.60 -24.22 -20.84
C MET A 731 19.51 -24.96 -19.50
N ASN A 732 19.62 -24.26 -18.36
CA ASN A 732 19.48 -24.86 -17.03
C ASN A 732 18.02 -25.31 -16.77
N TYR A 733 17.06 -24.74 -17.49
CA TYR A 733 15.63 -25.05 -17.40
C TYR A 733 15.12 -25.82 -18.63
N ALA A 734 16.01 -26.39 -19.46
CA ALA A 734 15.64 -27.00 -20.74
C ALA A 734 14.59 -28.13 -20.61
N ALA A 735 14.49 -28.78 -19.45
CA ALA A 735 13.47 -29.78 -19.15
C ALA A 735 12.07 -29.19 -18.90
N ASN A 736 12.00 -27.96 -18.38
CA ASN A 736 10.77 -27.23 -18.07
C ASN A 736 10.23 -26.44 -19.28
N ILE A 737 11.03 -26.27 -20.34
CA ILE A 737 10.65 -25.45 -21.50
C ILE A 737 9.75 -26.25 -22.47
N THR A 738 8.50 -25.80 -22.58
CA THR A 738 7.47 -26.33 -23.45
C THR A 738 7.05 -25.29 -24.49
N GLY A 739 6.71 -25.78 -25.68
CA GLY A 739 6.16 -24.92 -26.74
C GLY A 739 4.67 -24.76 -26.53
N PHE A 740 4.17 -23.52 -26.51
CA PHE A 740 2.73 -23.30 -26.61
C PHE A 740 2.33 -23.12 -28.08
N GLU A 741 1.21 -23.71 -28.47
CA GLU A 741 0.43 -23.19 -29.59
C GLU A 741 -0.39 -22.01 -29.08
N ASN A 742 -0.67 -21.04 -29.95
CA ASN A 742 -1.22 -19.74 -29.53
C ASN A 742 -2.50 -19.84 -28.68
N GLY A 743 -3.23 -20.96 -28.69
CA GLY A 743 -4.40 -21.15 -27.83
C GLY A 743 -5.59 -20.26 -28.22
N TYR A 744 -5.44 -19.46 -29.27
CA TYR A 744 -6.46 -18.61 -29.84
C TYR A 744 -6.41 -18.64 -31.38
N GLU A 745 -7.52 -18.26 -32.01
CA GLU A 745 -7.62 -18.01 -33.45
C GLU A 745 -8.27 -16.65 -33.67
N PHE A 746 -7.69 -15.82 -34.53
CA PHE A 746 -8.25 -14.52 -34.92
C PHE A 746 -8.57 -14.51 -36.41
N ASP A 747 -9.83 -14.24 -36.72
CA ASP A 747 -10.29 -14.00 -38.09
C ASP A 747 -10.30 -12.49 -38.36
N GLN A 748 -9.33 -12.03 -39.15
CA GLN A 748 -9.17 -10.62 -39.53
C GLN A 748 -10.36 -10.06 -40.33
N GLU A 749 -11.11 -10.89 -41.08
CA GLU A 749 -12.22 -10.39 -41.90
C GLU A 749 -13.46 -10.10 -41.06
N SER A 750 -13.71 -10.93 -40.04
CA SER A 750 -14.86 -10.77 -39.14
C SER A 750 -14.55 -10.05 -37.83
N GLY A 751 -13.26 -9.85 -37.51
CA GLY A 751 -12.83 -9.35 -36.20
C GLY A 751 -13.16 -10.33 -35.07
N LYS A 752 -13.27 -11.63 -35.39
CA LYS A 752 -13.64 -12.68 -34.43
C LYS A 752 -12.40 -13.28 -33.78
N LEU A 753 -12.30 -13.16 -32.46
CA LEU A 753 -11.30 -13.85 -31.64
C LEU A 753 -11.94 -15.08 -30.98
N THR A 754 -11.33 -16.24 -31.18
CA THR A 754 -11.74 -17.51 -30.55
C THR A 754 -10.65 -17.96 -29.59
N ILE A 755 -10.97 -18.06 -28.30
CA ILE A 755 -10.07 -18.55 -27.26
C ILE A 755 -10.36 -20.02 -26.99
N LYS A 756 -9.33 -20.86 -27.15
CA LYS A 756 -9.38 -22.31 -27.01
C LYS A 756 -8.75 -22.82 -25.72
N THR A 757 -7.92 -22.02 -25.06
CA THR A 757 -7.26 -22.38 -23.80
C THR A 757 -7.14 -21.14 -22.93
N GLU A 758 -6.99 -21.32 -21.62
CA GLU A 758 -6.75 -20.21 -20.67
C GLU A 758 -5.49 -19.44 -21.06
N LEU A 759 -4.42 -20.16 -21.43
CA LEU A 759 -3.19 -19.56 -21.94
C LEU A 759 -3.43 -18.75 -23.23
N GLY A 760 -4.36 -19.19 -24.08
CA GLY A 760 -4.76 -18.44 -25.27
C GLY A 760 -5.44 -17.10 -24.97
N ALA A 761 -6.15 -16.99 -23.84
CA ALA A 761 -6.76 -15.75 -23.38
C ALA A 761 -5.71 -14.69 -22.98
N VAL A 762 -4.56 -15.14 -22.47
CA VAL A 762 -3.40 -14.29 -22.16
C VAL A 762 -2.63 -13.94 -23.44
N LEU A 763 -2.34 -14.96 -24.24
CA LEU A 763 -1.42 -14.86 -25.38
C LEU A 763 -1.90 -13.98 -26.53
N TRP A 764 -3.20 -13.77 -26.72
CA TRP A 764 -3.65 -13.01 -27.89
C TRP A 764 -3.25 -11.53 -27.83
N LYS A 765 -3.08 -10.98 -26.62
CA LYS A 765 -2.58 -9.62 -26.39
C LYS A 765 -1.06 -9.51 -26.52
N GLU A 766 -0.34 -10.51 -26.05
CA GLU A 766 1.13 -10.46 -25.86
C GLU A 766 1.92 -10.96 -27.07
N ASN A 767 1.29 -11.77 -27.93
CA ASN A 767 1.99 -12.47 -28.98
C ASN A 767 1.91 -11.65 -30.27
N GLY A 768 2.89 -10.75 -30.47
CA GLY A 768 3.08 -9.71 -31.51
C GLY A 768 2.61 -9.97 -32.96
N ASN A 769 1.36 -10.36 -33.14
CA ASN A 769 0.71 -10.73 -34.40
C ASN A 769 -0.10 -9.57 -35.02
N ASN A 770 0.15 -8.32 -34.60
CA ASN A 770 -0.58 -7.13 -35.04
C ASN A 770 -2.10 -7.15 -34.77
N ILE A 771 -2.59 -8.00 -33.84
CA ILE A 771 -3.99 -7.96 -33.41
C ILE A 771 -4.08 -6.91 -32.31
N LYS A 772 -4.74 -5.79 -32.59
CA LYS A 772 -4.96 -4.78 -31.56
C LYS A 772 -6.29 -5.05 -30.85
N PRO A 773 -6.46 -4.62 -29.59
CA PRO A 773 -7.75 -4.69 -28.91
C PRO A 773 -8.89 -4.02 -29.71
N GLU A 774 -8.57 -2.98 -30.48
CA GLU A 774 -9.48 -2.29 -31.40
C GLU A 774 -9.90 -3.12 -32.63
N ASP A 775 -9.21 -4.22 -32.96
CA ASP A 775 -9.57 -5.08 -34.09
C ASP A 775 -10.62 -6.14 -33.71
N ILE A 776 -10.85 -6.36 -32.42
CA ILE A 776 -11.74 -7.40 -31.92
C ILE A 776 -13.17 -6.85 -31.84
N GLN A 777 -14.09 -7.53 -32.54
CA GLN A 777 -15.52 -7.20 -32.56
C GLN A 777 -16.38 -8.31 -31.95
N HIS A 778 -15.94 -9.56 -32.05
CA HIS A 778 -16.67 -10.73 -31.57
C HIS A 778 -15.71 -11.65 -30.82
N LEU A 779 -16.05 -12.01 -29.59
CA LEU A 779 -15.28 -12.94 -28.77
C LEU A 779 -16.04 -14.26 -28.59
N VAL A 780 -15.34 -15.38 -28.74
CA VAL A 780 -15.85 -16.72 -28.43
C VAL A 780 -14.85 -17.44 -27.52
N ILE A 781 -15.29 -17.85 -26.34
CA ILE A 781 -14.49 -18.61 -25.37
C ILE A 781 -15.06 -20.02 -25.29
N LEU A 782 -14.23 -21.01 -25.59
CA LEU A 782 -14.63 -22.42 -25.66
C LEU A 782 -14.74 -23.09 -24.29
N ASP A 783 -15.38 -24.27 -24.27
CA ASP A 783 -15.66 -25.09 -23.08
C ASP A 783 -14.42 -25.67 -22.39
N THR A 784 -13.26 -25.52 -23.01
CA THR A 784 -11.94 -25.86 -22.50
C THR A 784 -11.36 -24.83 -21.53
N VAL A 785 -12.00 -23.66 -21.38
CA VAL A 785 -11.57 -22.57 -20.48
C VAL A 785 -12.40 -22.61 -19.20
N GLN A 786 -11.76 -22.60 -18.03
CA GLN A 786 -12.45 -22.47 -16.74
C GLN A 786 -12.28 -21.08 -16.13
N THR A 787 -11.14 -20.45 -16.35
CA THR A 787 -10.87 -19.08 -15.89
C THR A 787 -10.60 -18.17 -17.08
N ILE A 788 -11.29 -17.03 -17.14
CA ILE A 788 -10.87 -15.90 -17.98
C ILE A 788 -9.85 -15.10 -17.17
N PRO A 789 -8.56 -15.08 -17.57
CA PRO A 789 -7.50 -14.45 -16.80
C PRO A 789 -7.66 -12.93 -16.68
N GLU A 790 -6.87 -12.37 -15.76
CA GLU A 790 -6.77 -10.93 -15.51
C GLU A 790 -6.43 -10.17 -16.79
N GLU A 791 -7.09 -9.03 -16.99
CA GLU A 791 -6.96 -8.15 -18.15
C GLU A 791 -7.12 -8.80 -19.54
N ALA A 792 -7.59 -10.06 -19.64
CA ALA A 792 -7.55 -10.81 -20.90
C ALA A 792 -8.16 -10.07 -22.11
N PHE A 793 -9.21 -9.27 -21.90
CA PHE A 793 -9.87 -8.44 -22.91
C PHE A 793 -10.00 -6.97 -22.53
N ASP A 794 -9.19 -6.49 -21.59
CA ASP A 794 -9.14 -5.07 -21.25
C ASP A 794 -8.87 -4.20 -22.50
N GLY A 795 -9.52 -3.05 -22.59
CA GLY A 795 -9.34 -2.08 -23.67
C GLY A 795 -9.85 -2.54 -25.05
N CYS A 796 -10.59 -3.65 -25.16
CA CYS A 796 -11.22 -4.08 -26.42
C CYS A 796 -12.40 -3.18 -26.80
N THR A 797 -12.10 -1.93 -27.15
CA THR A 797 -13.08 -0.85 -27.35
C THR A 797 -14.09 -1.10 -28.47
N ASN A 798 -13.81 -2.02 -29.40
CA ASN A 798 -14.72 -2.40 -30.49
C ASN A 798 -15.45 -3.73 -30.27
N LEU A 799 -15.22 -4.42 -29.14
CA LEU A 799 -15.87 -5.68 -28.80
C LEU A 799 -17.38 -5.46 -28.58
N LYS A 800 -18.22 -6.08 -29.41
CA LYS A 800 -19.69 -5.92 -29.37
C LYS A 800 -20.40 -7.05 -28.66
N THR A 801 -19.90 -8.27 -28.82
CA THR A 801 -20.50 -9.50 -28.29
C THR A 801 -19.43 -10.45 -27.79
N ALA A 802 -19.67 -11.06 -26.63
CA ALA A 802 -18.86 -12.14 -26.08
C ALA A 802 -19.72 -13.39 -25.83
N GLU A 803 -19.35 -14.51 -26.43
CA GLU A 803 -19.91 -15.84 -26.18
C GLU A 803 -18.98 -16.58 -25.21
N ILE A 804 -19.41 -16.72 -23.96
CA ILE A 804 -18.61 -17.35 -22.89
C ILE A 804 -19.20 -18.72 -22.57
N ALA A 805 -18.38 -19.78 -22.68
CA ALA A 805 -18.83 -21.14 -22.36
C ALA A 805 -19.19 -21.33 -20.88
N ASN A 806 -20.16 -22.21 -20.61
CA ASN A 806 -20.60 -22.53 -19.25
C ASN A 806 -19.57 -23.29 -18.40
N SER A 807 -18.44 -23.71 -18.97
CA SER A 807 -17.29 -24.25 -18.23
C SER A 807 -16.60 -23.17 -17.38
N VAL A 808 -16.74 -21.90 -17.75
CA VAL A 808 -16.08 -20.79 -17.07
C VAL A 808 -16.70 -20.56 -15.70
N THR A 809 -15.89 -20.70 -14.65
CA THR A 809 -16.24 -20.48 -13.24
C THR A 809 -15.68 -19.18 -12.70
N THR A 810 -14.68 -18.59 -13.36
CA THR A 810 -14.01 -17.36 -12.91
C THR A 810 -13.83 -16.39 -14.06
N ILE A 811 -14.23 -15.13 -13.86
CA ILE A 811 -13.81 -13.98 -14.68
C ILE A 811 -12.95 -13.12 -13.78
N ASP A 812 -11.66 -13.05 -14.06
CA ASP A 812 -10.72 -12.38 -13.16
C ASP A 812 -10.72 -10.86 -13.30
N SER A 813 -9.87 -10.20 -12.53
CA SER A 813 -9.80 -8.74 -12.47
C SER A 813 -9.57 -8.11 -13.85
N HIS A 814 -10.25 -7.00 -14.14
CA HIS A 814 -10.17 -6.26 -15.40
C HIS A 814 -10.36 -7.05 -16.71
N ALA A 815 -10.84 -8.30 -16.66
CA ALA A 815 -10.91 -9.18 -17.82
C ALA A 815 -11.65 -8.57 -19.03
N PHE A 816 -12.63 -7.69 -18.83
CA PHE A 816 -13.36 -6.97 -19.87
C PHE A 816 -13.42 -5.45 -19.61
N SER A 817 -12.48 -4.92 -18.84
CA SER A 817 -12.41 -3.49 -18.60
C SER A 817 -12.27 -2.69 -19.91
N GLY A 818 -12.81 -1.48 -19.97
CA GLY A 818 -12.73 -0.61 -21.16
C GLY A 818 -13.43 -1.12 -22.43
N CYS A 819 -14.23 -2.20 -22.36
CA CYS A 819 -14.99 -2.75 -23.49
C CYS A 819 -16.21 -1.87 -23.86
N THR A 820 -15.94 -0.63 -24.28
CA THR A 820 -16.93 0.44 -24.50
C THR A 820 -17.94 0.18 -25.63
N SER A 821 -17.71 -0.80 -26.51
CA SER A 821 -18.65 -1.20 -27.58
C SER A 821 -19.59 -2.35 -27.20
N LEU A 822 -19.44 -2.94 -26.01
CA LEU A 822 -20.16 -4.14 -25.63
C LEU A 822 -21.66 -3.86 -25.58
N THR A 823 -22.47 -4.63 -26.32
CA THR A 823 -23.92 -4.36 -26.44
C THR A 823 -24.76 -5.23 -25.52
N ALA A 824 -24.27 -6.43 -25.23
CA ALA A 824 -24.84 -7.40 -24.31
C ALA A 824 -23.72 -8.34 -23.86
N ILE A 825 -23.86 -8.87 -22.65
CA ILE A 825 -22.98 -9.92 -22.13
C ILE A 825 -23.80 -10.99 -21.42
N ASN A 826 -23.60 -12.24 -21.84
CA ASN A 826 -24.22 -13.39 -21.23
C ASN A 826 -23.17 -14.06 -20.33
N LEU A 827 -23.26 -13.80 -19.03
CA LEU A 827 -22.39 -14.43 -18.05
C LEU A 827 -22.73 -15.93 -17.91
N PRO A 828 -21.71 -16.81 -17.79
CA PRO A 828 -21.90 -18.26 -17.79
C PRO A 828 -22.65 -18.75 -16.54
N VAL A 829 -23.46 -19.80 -16.67
CA VAL A 829 -24.33 -20.26 -15.57
C VAL A 829 -23.58 -20.82 -14.36
N ASN A 830 -22.36 -21.32 -14.56
CA ASN A 830 -21.50 -21.87 -13.51
C ASN A 830 -20.50 -20.85 -12.95
N LEU A 831 -20.64 -19.56 -13.31
CA LEU A 831 -19.78 -18.50 -12.81
C LEU A 831 -19.87 -18.40 -11.29
N GLU A 832 -18.73 -18.49 -10.61
CA GLU A 832 -18.62 -18.38 -9.15
C GLU A 832 -17.98 -17.05 -8.72
N THR A 833 -17.03 -16.53 -9.51
CA THR A 833 -16.24 -15.33 -9.13
C THR A 833 -16.19 -14.31 -10.27
N ILE A 834 -16.43 -13.04 -9.92
CA ILE A 834 -16.17 -11.88 -10.78
C ILE A 834 -15.13 -11.01 -10.08
N GLY A 835 -13.95 -10.85 -10.70
CA GLY A 835 -12.79 -10.16 -10.16
C GLY A 835 -12.92 -8.64 -10.11
N TRP A 836 -11.90 -7.98 -9.59
CA TRP A 836 -11.83 -6.54 -9.39
C TRP A 836 -11.94 -5.79 -10.72
N GLY A 837 -12.79 -4.77 -10.85
CA GLY A 837 -12.89 -4.00 -12.10
C GLY A 837 -13.19 -4.81 -13.37
N ALA A 838 -13.69 -6.05 -13.26
CA ALA A 838 -13.77 -6.97 -14.41
C ALA A 838 -14.55 -6.42 -15.62
N PHE A 839 -15.50 -5.50 -15.40
CA PHE A 839 -16.29 -4.83 -16.45
C PHE A 839 -16.24 -3.30 -16.31
N SER A 840 -15.19 -2.73 -15.70
CA SER A 840 -15.07 -1.27 -15.55
C SER A 840 -15.09 -0.58 -16.92
N ASP A 841 -15.67 0.61 -16.98
CA ASP A 841 -15.79 1.46 -18.17
C ASP A 841 -16.45 0.81 -19.39
N CYS A 842 -17.29 -0.22 -19.20
CA CYS A 842 -18.16 -0.78 -20.26
C CYS A 842 -19.37 0.12 -20.52
N ASN A 843 -19.14 1.33 -21.05
CA ASN A 843 -20.16 2.38 -21.09
C ASN A 843 -20.96 2.49 -22.40
N ASN A 844 -21.28 1.37 -23.05
CA ASN A 844 -22.05 1.41 -24.28
C ASN A 844 -23.52 1.79 -24.04
N SER A 845 -24.09 2.64 -24.90
CA SER A 845 -25.51 3.03 -24.82
C SER A 845 -26.52 1.88 -24.99
N ALA A 846 -26.11 0.76 -25.60
CA ALA A 846 -26.95 -0.42 -25.78
C ALA A 846 -26.90 -1.41 -24.60
N LEU A 847 -25.82 -1.41 -23.81
CA LEU A 847 -25.69 -2.25 -22.62
C LEU A 847 -26.48 -1.63 -21.47
N THR A 848 -27.75 -2.00 -21.39
CA THR A 848 -28.72 -1.42 -20.44
C THR A 848 -29.08 -2.37 -19.29
N GLU A 849 -28.85 -3.67 -19.49
CA GLU A 849 -29.13 -4.72 -18.53
C GLU A 849 -27.97 -5.71 -18.44
N ILE A 850 -27.62 -6.11 -17.21
CA ILE A 850 -26.65 -7.18 -16.93
C ILE A 850 -27.30 -8.21 -16.02
N ILE A 851 -27.17 -9.49 -16.39
CA ILE A 851 -27.71 -10.62 -15.61
C ILE A 851 -26.55 -11.30 -14.87
N ILE A 852 -26.59 -11.26 -13.54
CA ILE A 852 -25.63 -11.94 -12.65
C ILE A 852 -26.17 -13.36 -12.36
N PRO A 853 -25.44 -14.43 -12.76
CA PRO A 853 -25.87 -15.83 -12.60
C PRO A 853 -26.07 -16.26 -11.14
N ALA A 854 -26.79 -17.36 -10.94
CA ALA A 854 -27.19 -17.82 -9.61
C ALA A 854 -26.04 -18.35 -8.74
N ASN A 855 -24.97 -18.84 -9.37
CA ASN A 855 -23.85 -19.49 -8.70
C ASN A 855 -22.73 -18.53 -8.26
N VAL A 856 -22.87 -17.22 -8.55
CA VAL A 856 -21.86 -16.23 -8.19
C VAL A 856 -21.77 -16.09 -6.67
N LYS A 857 -20.60 -16.41 -6.12
CA LYS A 857 -20.27 -16.36 -4.70
C LYS A 857 -19.56 -15.06 -4.32
N THR A 858 -18.76 -14.51 -5.24
CA THR A 858 -17.95 -13.30 -4.99
C THR A 858 -18.01 -12.31 -6.17
N ILE A 859 -18.16 -11.03 -5.85
CA ILE A 859 -18.10 -9.90 -6.78
C ILE A 859 -17.06 -8.92 -6.23
N GLY A 860 -16.00 -8.63 -6.99
CA GLY A 860 -14.87 -7.78 -6.58
C GLY A 860 -15.20 -6.31 -6.34
N ASN A 861 -14.20 -5.49 -6.01
CA ASN A 861 -14.39 -4.02 -5.94
C ASN A 861 -14.51 -3.46 -7.37
N TYR A 862 -15.22 -2.34 -7.54
CA TYR A 862 -15.30 -1.57 -8.79
C TYR A 862 -15.73 -2.30 -10.08
N VAL A 863 -16.33 -3.50 -9.99
CA VAL A 863 -16.63 -4.37 -11.16
C VAL A 863 -17.32 -3.64 -12.32
N PHE A 864 -18.30 -2.79 -12.04
CA PHE A 864 -19.07 -2.04 -13.04
C PHE A 864 -18.87 -0.52 -12.92
N LEU A 865 -17.73 -0.07 -12.37
CA LEU A 865 -17.36 1.34 -12.32
C LEU A 865 -17.44 1.96 -13.73
N GLY A 866 -18.05 3.14 -13.89
CA GLY A 866 -18.10 3.81 -15.20
C GLY A 866 -19.10 3.23 -16.22
N CYS A 867 -19.81 2.15 -15.90
CA CYS A 867 -20.86 1.54 -16.76
C CYS A 867 -22.19 2.34 -16.72
N THR A 868 -22.13 3.65 -16.95
CA THR A 868 -23.24 4.60 -16.64
C THR A 868 -24.55 4.35 -17.39
N ASN A 869 -24.51 3.62 -18.51
CA ASN A 869 -25.70 3.25 -19.29
C ASN A 869 -26.45 2.01 -18.79
N VAL A 870 -25.84 1.17 -17.94
CA VAL A 870 -26.52 0.02 -17.34
C VAL A 870 -27.54 0.51 -16.32
N LYS A 871 -28.82 0.28 -16.59
CA LYS A 871 -29.94 0.73 -15.73
C LYS A 871 -30.50 -0.40 -14.86
N THR A 872 -30.29 -1.65 -15.26
CA THR A 872 -30.83 -2.81 -14.55
C THR A 872 -29.75 -3.87 -14.34
N PHE A 873 -29.57 -4.30 -13.09
CA PHE A 873 -28.81 -5.50 -12.75
C PHE A 873 -29.78 -6.57 -12.27
N VAL A 874 -29.82 -7.73 -12.92
CA VAL A 874 -30.71 -8.84 -12.51
C VAL A 874 -29.87 -9.91 -11.84
N VAL A 875 -30.00 -10.05 -10.52
CA VAL A 875 -29.30 -11.07 -9.74
C VAL A 875 -30.17 -12.31 -9.64
N LYS A 876 -29.62 -13.47 -10.03
CA LYS A 876 -30.34 -14.75 -9.99
C LYS A 876 -30.05 -15.59 -8.74
N GLY A 877 -29.09 -15.20 -7.92
CA GLY A 877 -28.65 -15.93 -6.73
C GLY A 877 -29.71 -15.99 -5.63
N GLU A 878 -29.87 -17.16 -5.00
CA GLU A 878 -30.75 -17.34 -3.85
C GLU A 878 -30.18 -16.75 -2.55
N THR A 879 -28.87 -16.54 -2.52
CA THR A 879 -28.07 -15.97 -1.43
C THR A 879 -27.18 -14.85 -1.98
N PRO A 880 -27.03 -13.71 -1.30
CA PRO A 880 -26.15 -12.63 -1.74
C PRO A 880 -24.68 -13.08 -1.81
N ALA A 881 -24.02 -12.76 -2.93
CA ALA A 881 -22.57 -12.89 -3.08
C ALA A 881 -21.84 -11.94 -2.12
N LYS A 882 -20.60 -12.28 -1.74
CA LYS A 882 -19.69 -11.34 -1.07
C LYS A 882 -19.38 -10.20 -2.03
N LEU A 883 -19.69 -8.97 -1.63
CA LEU A 883 -19.59 -7.77 -2.48
C LEU A 883 -18.39 -6.93 -2.08
N GLY A 884 -17.53 -6.62 -3.05
CA GLY A 884 -16.48 -5.62 -2.93
C GLY A 884 -17.03 -4.19 -2.88
N GLY A 885 -16.26 -3.30 -2.28
CA GLY A 885 -16.48 -1.87 -2.29
C GLY A 885 -16.74 -1.34 -3.70
N ARG A 886 -17.76 -0.50 -3.84
CA ARG A 886 -18.06 0.21 -5.09
C ARG A 886 -18.29 -0.66 -6.34
N ALA A 887 -18.64 -1.94 -6.17
CA ALA A 887 -18.91 -2.88 -7.28
C ALA A 887 -19.88 -2.38 -8.37
N PHE A 888 -20.91 -1.59 -8.00
CA PHE A 888 -21.90 -1.04 -8.93
C PHE A 888 -21.79 0.48 -9.13
N ASP A 889 -20.64 1.09 -8.77
CA ASP A 889 -20.42 2.54 -8.81
C ASP A 889 -21.32 3.30 -7.80
N VAL A 890 -20.85 3.45 -6.56
CA VAL A 890 -21.64 4.02 -5.44
C VAL A 890 -22.12 5.45 -5.65
N ASP A 891 -21.46 6.21 -6.51
CA ASP A 891 -21.84 7.59 -6.80
C ASP A 891 -23.07 7.65 -7.72
N ARG A 892 -23.51 6.49 -8.25
CA ARG A 892 -24.71 6.36 -9.07
C ARG A 892 -25.95 5.98 -8.28
N THR A 893 -27.04 6.70 -8.58
CA THR A 893 -28.38 6.44 -8.04
C THR A 893 -29.40 6.06 -9.12
N ASP A 894 -28.96 6.00 -10.38
CA ASP A 894 -29.80 5.91 -11.57
C ASP A 894 -29.96 4.48 -12.12
N PHE A 895 -29.71 3.47 -11.30
CA PHE A 895 -29.88 2.05 -11.64
C PHE A 895 -30.79 1.32 -10.63
N THR A 896 -31.21 0.11 -10.99
CA THR A 896 -31.97 -0.78 -10.12
C THR A 896 -31.36 -2.18 -10.11
N ILE A 897 -31.21 -2.77 -8.93
CA ILE A 897 -30.81 -4.17 -8.74
C ILE A 897 -32.07 -4.99 -8.48
N LEU A 898 -32.44 -5.86 -9.41
CA LEU A 898 -33.55 -6.79 -9.28
C LEU A 898 -33.08 -8.11 -8.68
N VAL A 899 -33.63 -8.48 -7.53
CA VAL A 899 -33.30 -9.71 -6.80
C VAL A 899 -34.48 -10.69 -6.78
N PRO A 900 -34.25 -12.00 -6.53
CA PRO A 900 -35.31 -12.99 -6.55
C PRO A 900 -36.43 -12.71 -5.54
N THR A 901 -37.65 -13.15 -5.88
CA THR A 901 -38.86 -12.96 -5.05
C THR A 901 -38.64 -13.50 -3.64
N GLY A 902 -38.95 -12.69 -2.62
CA GLY A 902 -38.77 -13.05 -1.21
C GLY A 902 -37.35 -12.89 -0.66
N LYS A 903 -36.39 -12.35 -1.43
CA LYS A 903 -34.99 -12.14 -0.99
C LYS A 903 -34.61 -10.68 -0.74
N LEU A 904 -35.56 -9.75 -0.89
CA LEU A 904 -35.31 -8.31 -0.80
C LEU A 904 -34.59 -7.90 0.49
N ALA A 905 -35.14 -8.25 1.65
CA ALA A 905 -34.55 -7.92 2.95
C ALA A 905 -33.15 -8.53 3.14
N THR A 906 -32.93 -9.76 2.65
CA THR A 906 -31.62 -10.43 2.73
C THR A 906 -30.57 -9.70 1.92
N TYR A 907 -30.89 -9.28 0.70
CA TYR A 907 -29.99 -8.51 -0.15
C TYR A 907 -29.77 -7.09 0.37
N GLN A 908 -30.80 -6.38 0.83
CA GLN A 908 -30.66 -5.04 1.41
C GLN A 908 -29.79 -5.03 2.67
N THR A 909 -29.82 -6.12 3.45
CA THR A 909 -28.96 -6.25 4.64
C THR A 909 -27.51 -6.53 4.24
N ALA A 910 -27.29 -7.48 3.33
CA ALA A 910 -25.95 -7.87 2.91
C ALA A 910 -25.24 -6.78 2.08
N TRP A 911 -25.98 -6.08 1.24
CA TRP A 911 -25.49 -5.03 0.34
C TRP A 911 -26.05 -3.66 0.77
N SER A 912 -25.86 -3.33 2.04
CA SER A 912 -26.45 -2.14 2.69
C SER A 912 -26.16 -0.82 1.99
N VAL A 913 -24.99 -0.71 1.36
CA VAL A 913 -24.58 0.47 0.56
C VAL A 913 -25.52 0.73 -0.63
N TYR A 914 -26.20 -0.30 -1.15
CA TYR A 914 -27.10 -0.20 -2.30
C TYR A 914 -28.56 -0.49 -1.95
N ALA A 915 -28.93 -0.40 -0.66
CA ALA A 915 -30.25 -0.80 -0.19
C ALA A 915 -31.42 -0.11 -0.92
N ASP A 916 -31.24 1.15 -1.32
CA ASP A 916 -32.24 1.95 -2.03
C ASP A 916 -32.40 1.56 -3.52
N GLN A 917 -31.36 1.01 -4.12
CA GLN A 917 -31.33 0.55 -5.51
C GLN A 917 -31.86 -0.88 -5.65
N ILE A 918 -31.88 -1.67 -4.57
CA ILE A 918 -32.33 -3.07 -4.57
C ILE A 918 -33.86 -3.15 -4.51
N LYS A 919 -34.46 -3.87 -5.46
CA LYS A 919 -35.90 -4.12 -5.58
C LYS A 919 -36.17 -5.60 -5.85
N ALA A 920 -37.29 -6.11 -5.35
CA ALA A 920 -37.75 -7.44 -5.70
C ALA A 920 -38.25 -7.48 -7.16
N VAL A 921 -38.02 -8.60 -7.86
CA VAL A 921 -38.72 -8.88 -9.12
C VAL A 921 -40.23 -8.97 -8.82
N GLU A 922 -41.03 -8.09 -9.43
CA GLU A 922 -42.49 -8.11 -9.25
C GLU A 922 -43.14 -9.18 -10.12
N GLU A 923 -43.70 -10.22 -9.51
CA GLU A 923 -44.49 -11.21 -10.22
C GLU A 923 -45.94 -10.72 -10.38
N LYS A 924 -46.44 -10.61 -11.62
CA LYS A 924 -47.83 -10.21 -11.87
C LYS A 924 -48.80 -11.32 -11.47
N VAL A 925 -49.86 -10.97 -10.73
CA VAL A 925 -50.93 -11.90 -10.28
C VAL A 925 -52.30 -11.29 -10.59
N ALA A 926 -53.19 -12.07 -11.19
CA ALA A 926 -54.54 -11.64 -11.52
C ALA A 926 -55.56 -12.13 -10.48
N PHE A 927 -56.40 -11.22 -9.96
CA PHE A 927 -57.57 -11.59 -9.18
C PHE A 927 -58.70 -12.04 -10.12
N LEU A 928 -59.13 -13.29 -9.97
CA LEU A 928 -60.08 -13.93 -10.88
C LEU A 928 -61.53 -13.76 -10.44
N ASN A 929 -61.86 -14.03 -9.17
CA ASN A 929 -63.24 -14.01 -8.69
C ASN A 929 -63.38 -13.93 -7.15
N LEU A 930 -64.56 -13.50 -6.68
CA LEU A 930 -65.02 -13.54 -5.29
C LEU A 930 -66.36 -14.27 -5.20
N SER A 931 -66.49 -15.25 -4.29
CA SER A 931 -67.77 -15.92 -4.00
C SER A 931 -68.03 -16.00 -2.49
N ALA A 932 -69.30 -16.19 -2.11
CA ALA A 932 -69.75 -16.24 -0.72
C ALA A 932 -70.40 -17.60 -0.41
N ASN A 933 -70.22 -18.13 0.79
CA ASN A 933 -70.97 -19.30 1.23
C ASN A 933 -72.39 -18.89 1.72
N GLY A 934 -73.41 -19.64 1.29
CA GLY A 934 -74.78 -19.37 1.69
C GLY A 934 -75.73 -20.33 0.99
N ALA A 935 -76.52 -21.08 1.77
CA ALA A 935 -77.63 -21.85 1.23
C ALA A 935 -78.72 -20.87 0.75
N SER A 936 -79.34 -21.17 -0.38
CA SER A 936 -80.41 -20.36 -0.95
C SER A 936 -81.52 -20.14 0.08
N GLY A 937 -81.68 -18.90 0.55
CA GLY A 937 -82.81 -18.49 1.41
C GLY A 937 -82.49 -17.97 2.82
N THR A 938 -81.23 -17.82 3.24
CA THR A 938 -80.87 -17.18 4.52
C THR A 938 -80.05 -15.89 4.32
N ALA A 939 -80.40 -14.82 5.05
CA ALA A 939 -79.87 -13.45 4.87
C ALA A 939 -78.45 -13.19 5.42
N THR A 940 -77.63 -14.23 5.60
CA THR A 940 -76.32 -14.16 6.27
C THR A 940 -75.29 -15.09 5.60
N THR A 941 -74.09 -14.59 5.30
CA THR A 941 -72.91 -15.33 4.82
C THR A 941 -71.84 -15.36 5.91
N THR A 942 -71.09 -16.47 6.04
CA THR A 942 -70.06 -16.65 7.07
C THR A 942 -68.63 -16.83 6.52
N GLU A 943 -68.46 -17.04 5.21
CA GLU A 943 -67.17 -17.24 4.54
C GLU A 943 -67.20 -16.65 3.12
N LEU A 944 -66.10 -16.01 2.71
CA LEU A 944 -65.84 -15.58 1.35
C LEU A 944 -64.67 -16.38 0.76
N THR A 945 -64.78 -16.81 -0.49
CA THR A 945 -63.68 -17.43 -1.25
C THR A 945 -63.15 -16.44 -2.29
N LEU A 946 -61.87 -16.09 -2.17
CA LEU A 946 -61.08 -15.29 -3.10
C LEU A 946 -60.33 -16.23 -4.04
N SER A 947 -60.30 -15.94 -5.35
CA SER A 947 -59.59 -16.75 -6.34
C SER A 947 -58.60 -15.90 -7.15
N PHE A 948 -57.37 -16.39 -7.29
CA PHE A 948 -56.29 -15.81 -8.09
C PHE A 948 -55.81 -16.81 -9.16
N ASP A 949 -55.10 -16.33 -10.18
CA ASP A 949 -54.55 -17.16 -11.27
C ASP A 949 -53.34 -18.00 -10.85
N LYS A 950 -52.71 -17.67 -9.73
CA LYS A 950 -51.64 -18.43 -9.07
C LYS A 950 -51.67 -18.25 -7.56
N ASP A 951 -50.94 -19.10 -6.84
CA ASP A 951 -50.77 -18.98 -5.39
C ASP A 951 -49.94 -17.72 -5.05
N ILE A 952 -50.38 -16.96 -4.04
CA ILE A 952 -49.63 -15.86 -3.43
C ILE A 952 -49.01 -16.39 -2.12
N GLN A 953 -47.68 -16.42 -2.06
CA GLN A 953 -46.95 -16.89 -0.88
C GLN A 953 -47.20 -15.96 0.32
N ALA A 954 -47.49 -16.55 1.48
CA ALA A 954 -47.70 -15.84 2.75
C ALA A 954 -48.75 -14.69 2.71
N LEU A 955 -49.82 -14.85 1.93
CA LEU A 955 -50.98 -13.94 1.97
C LEU A 955 -51.67 -14.03 3.35
N THR A 956 -51.85 -12.89 4.01
CA THR A 956 -52.43 -12.80 5.35
C THR A 956 -53.71 -11.97 5.39
N GLU A 957 -54.48 -12.07 6.48
CA GLU A 957 -55.72 -11.30 6.65
C GLU A 957 -55.51 -9.78 6.61
N SER A 958 -54.34 -9.27 7.04
CA SER A 958 -54.00 -7.84 7.01
C SER A 958 -53.78 -7.29 5.61
N ASP A 959 -53.56 -8.16 4.61
CA ASP A 959 -53.37 -7.77 3.22
C ASP A 959 -54.72 -7.51 2.49
N ILE A 960 -55.85 -7.83 3.14
CA ILE A 960 -57.20 -7.76 2.60
C ILE A 960 -58.01 -6.75 3.42
N THR A 961 -58.84 -5.93 2.77
CA THR A 961 -59.82 -5.02 3.38
C THR A 961 -61.25 -5.37 2.97
N LEU A 962 -62.18 -5.23 3.92
CA LEU A 962 -63.58 -5.61 3.77
C LEU A 962 -64.41 -4.42 4.21
N ILE A 963 -65.30 -3.95 3.35
CA ILE A 963 -66.08 -2.74 3.60
C ILE A 963 -67.41 -3.16 4.23
N GLY A 964 -67.65 -2.75 5.49
CA GLY A 964 -68.96 -2.89 6.14
C GLY A 964 -69.13 -4.07 7.12
N ALA A 965 -68.07 -4.84 7.44
CA ALA A 965 -68.14 -5.92 8.45
C ALA A 965 -66.78 -6.26 9.08
N ALA A 966 -66.81 -7.05 10.17
CA ALA A 966 -65.62 -7.56 10.83
C ALA A 966 -65.12 -8.85 10.16
N LYS A 967 -63.82 -8.88 9.86
CA LYS A 967 -63.11 -10.04 9.27
C LYS A 967 -62.72 -11.02 10.38
N GLY A 968 -62.78 -12.31 10.08
CA GLY A 968 -62.13 -13.38 10.83
C GLY A 968 -60.87 -13.88 10.11
N THR A 969 -60.48 -15.11 10.41
CA THR A 969 -59.27 -15.76 9.90
C THR A 969 -59.30 -16.00 8.38
N LEU A 970 -58.14 -15.83 7.74
CA LEU A 970 -57.87 -16.21 6.35
C LEU A 970 -57.16 -17.56 6.29
N GLU A 971 -57.70 -18.52 5.55
CA GLU A 971 -57.12 -19.84 5.33
C GLU A 971 -56.94 -20.12 3.83
N LYS A 972 -55.96 -20.95 3.47
CA LYS A 972 -55.78 -21.34 2.07
C LYS A 972 -56.90 -22.30 1.65
N GLY A 973 -57.49 -22.03 0.49
CA GLY A 973 -58.54 -22.86 -0.11
C GLY A 973 -58.00 -24.18 -0.66
N SER A 974 -58.91 -25.06 -1.08
CA SER A 974 -58.58 -26.40 -1.57
C SER A 974 -57.98 -26.43 -2.99
N LYS A 975 -57.97 -25.30 -3.71
CA LYS A 975 -57.42 -25.18 -5.06
C LYS A 975 -56.32 -24.13 -5.12
N THR A 976 -55.45 -24.26 -6.11
CA THR A 976 -54.40 -23.27 -6.42
C THR A 976 -55.03 -21.89 -6.63
N GLY A 977 -54.48 -20.89 -5.94
CA GLY A 977 -54.94 -19.50 -5.97
C GLY A 977 -56.22 -19.23 -5.18
N GLU A 978 -56.83 -20.21 -4.50
CA GLU A 978 -58.03 -19.98 -3.68
C GLU A 978 -57.66 -19.68 -2.22
N TYR A 979 -58.34 -18.70 -1.61
CA TYR A 979 -58.23 -18.35 -0.19
C TYR A 979 -59.62 -18.14 0.41
N LYS A 980 -59.84 -18.65 1.62
CA LYS A 980 -61.11 -18.58 2.35
C LYS A 980 -60.99 -17.62 3.52
N LEU A 981 -61.81 -16.57 3.51
CA LEU A 981 -61.88 -15.58 4.56
C LEU A 981 -63.17 -15.78 5.36
N SER A 982 -63.04 -16.17 6.63
CA SER A 982 -64.19 -16.20 7.53
C SER A 982 -64.62 -14.76 7.87
N ILE A 983 -65.92 -14.53 7.99
CA ILE A 983 -66.49 -13.20 8.25
C ILE A 983 -67.65 -13.29 9.25
N SER A 984 -67.80 -12.28 10.10
CA SER A 984 -68.87 -12.23 11.11
C SER A 984 -69.66 -10.93 11.05
N GLY A 985 -70.98 -11.01 11.27
CA GLY A 985 -71.85 -9.84 11.40
C GLY A 985 -72.43 -9.26 10.11
N ILE A 986 -72.30 -9.91 8.95
CA ILE A 986 -72.93 -9.42 7.71
C ILE A 986 -74.41 -9.84 7.66
N THR A 987 -75.32 -8.86 7.77
CA THR A 987 -76.74 -9.02 7.44
C THR A 987 -76.98 -8.39 6.08
N VAL A 988 -77.09 -9.20 5.02
CA VAL A 988 -77.28 -8.71 3.63
C VAL A 988 -78.78 -8.69 3.33
N LYS A 989 -79.37 -7.51 3.08
CA LYS A 989 -80.76 -7.45 2.58
C LYS A 989 -80.77 -7.77 1.09
N ASN A 990 -81.94 -8.17 0.58
CA ASN A 990 -82.12 -8.54 -0.82
C ASN A 990 -81.74 -7.35 -1.74
N GLY A 991 -80.63 -7.50 -2.48
CA GLY A 991 -80.06 -6.45 -3.35
C GLY A 991 -78.79 -5.77 -2.86
N ASP A 992 -78.33 -6.05 -1.64
CA ASP A 992 -77.07 -5.50 -1.11
C ASP A 992 -75.84 -6.20 -1.70
N THR A 993 -74.73 -5.45 -1.79
CA THR A 993 -73.46 -5.91 -2.39
C THR A 993 -72.34 -5.86 -1.36
N VAL A 994 -71.66 -6.98 -1.12
CA VAL A 994 -70.46 -7.05 -0.26
C VAL A 994 -69.22 -6.86 -1.11
N THR A 995 -68.39 -5.85 -0.82
CA THR A 995 -67.15 -5.55 -1.58
C THR A 995 -65.90 -5.90 -0.78
N VAL A 996 -65.03 -6.73 -1.38
CA VAL A 996 -63.69 -7.02 -0.85
C VAL A 996 -62.67 -6.26 -1.68
N LYS A 997 -61.74 -5.59 -0.99
CA LYS A 997 -60.61 -4.88 -1.60
C LYS A 997 -59.30 -5.48 -1.13
N VAL A 998 -58.43 -5.90 -2.05
CA VAL A 998 -57.05 -6.29 -1.68
C VAL A 998 -56.22 -5.01 -1.65
N ASP A 999 -55.88 -4.55 -0.46
CA ASP A 999 -55.58 -3.13 -0.21
C ASP A 999 -54.13 -2.74 -0.49
N LYS A 1000 -53.21 -3.71 -0.53
CA LYS A 1000 -51.78 -3.50 -0.83
C LYS A 1000 -51.25 -4.64 -1.69
N ALA A 1001 -50.43 -4.31 -2.69
CA ALA A 1001 -49.56 -5.29 -3.34
C ALA A 1001 -48.74 -5.99 -2.24
N LYS A 1002 -48.76 -7.33 -2.19
CA LYS A 1002 -47.88 -8.07 -1.30
C LYS A 1002 -46.46 -7.90 -1.85
N GLU A 1003 -45.47 -7.68 -0.99
CA GLU A 1003 -44.08 -7.51 -1.39
C GLU A 1003 -43.64 -8.65 -2.34
N GLY A 1004 -43.17 -8.29 -3.54
CA GLY A 1004 -42.83 -9.24 -4.62
C GLY A 1004 -43.97 -9.62 -5.59
N TYR A 1005 -45.21 -9.16 -5.37
CA TYR A 1005 -46.37 -9.47 -6.22
C TYR A 1005 -47.18 -8.23 -6.60
N LEU A 1006 -47.40 -8.01 -7.90
CA LEU A 1006 -48.23 -6.92 -8.41
C LEU A 1006 -49.63 -7.43 -8.78
N ILE A 1007 -50.66 -6.98 -8.04
CA ILE A 1007 -52.08 -7.24 -8.36
C ILE A 1007 -52.65 -6.07 -9.17
N GLU A 1008 -53.12 -6.32 -10.39
CA GLU A 1008 -53.56 -5.29 -11.32
C GLU A 1008 -54.72 -4.42 -10.78
N PRO A 1009 -54.70 -3.07 -10.97
CA PRO A 1009 -55.69 -2.15 -10.38
C PRO A 1009 -57.15 -2.42 -10.74
N GLY A 1010 -57.42 -2.93 -11.95
CA GLY A 1010 -58.79 -3.21 -12.44
C GLY A 1010 -59.49 -4.38 -11.74
N SER A 1011 -58.73 -5.22 -11.02
CA SER A 1011 -59.17 -6.48 -10.42
C SER A 1011 -59.27 -6.40 -8.89
N ARG A 1012 -58.97 -5.24 -8.29
CA ARG A 1012 -58.79 -5.09 -6.83
C ARG A 1012 -60.09 -5.06 -6.04
N ASN A 1013 -61.26 -5.05 -6.70
CA ASN A 1013 -62.56 -4.99 -6.06
C ASN A 1013 -63.46 -6.07 -6.65
N ALA A 1014 -64.13 -6.83 -5.79
CA ALA A 1014 -65.13 -7.80 -6.22
C ALA A 1014 -66.32 -7.82 -5.27
N SER A 1015 -67.48 -8.18 -5.84
CA SER A 1015 -68.80 -7.91 -5.27
C SER A 1015 -69.74 -9.11 -5.44
N VAL A 1016 -70.46 -9.51 -4.38
CA VAL A 1016 -71.43 -10.63 -4.41
C VAL A 1016 -72.83 -10.15 -3.98
N SER A 1017 -73.88 -10.62 -4.68
CA SER A 1017 -75.32 -10.36 -4.38
C SER A 1017 -76.11 -11.67 -4.17
N VAL A 1018 -77.02 -11.71 -3.19
CA VAL A 1018 -77.81 -12.91 -2.81
C VAL A 1018 -79.22 -12.88 -3.47
N LYS A 1019 -79.72 -13.96 -4.12
CA LYS A 1019 -81.04 -14.04 -4.80
C LYS A 1019 -81.88 -15.29 -4.44
N GLN A 1020 -83.23 -15.19 -4.42
CA GLN A 1020 -84.22 -16.30 -4.26
C GLN A 1020 -84.88 -16.74 -5.60
N PRO A 1021 -85.50 -17.95 -5.73
CA PRO A 1021 -85.97 -18.52 -7.00
C PRO A 1021 -87.46 -18.22 -7.31
N ALA A 1022 -87.86 -18.33 -8.60
CA ALA A 1022 -89.24 -18.15 -9.08
C ALA A 1022 -89.95 -19.50 -9.41
N PRO A 1023 -91.30 -19.59 -9.33
CA PRO A 1023 -92.08 -20.84 -9.44
C PRO A 1023 -92.55 -21.20 -10.86
N GLY A 1024 -92.74 -22.51 -11.16
CA GLY A 1024 -93.46 -23.03 -12.36
C GLY A 1024 -95.00 -22.99 -12.19
N PRO A 1025 -95.87 -23.32 -13.21
CA PRO A 1025 -95.88 -24.59 -13.98
C PRO A 1025 -96.32 -24.51 -15.50
N THR A 1026 -96.42 -25.69 -16.12
CA THR A 1026 -96.75 -26.19 -17.50
C THR A 1026 -98.27 -26.15 -17.90
N PRO A 1027 -98.86 -26.75 -19.01
CA PRO A 1027 -98.40 -27.31 -20.34
C PRO A 1027 -99.28 -27.06 -21.64
N SER A 1028 -98.71 -27.38 -22.84
CA SER A 1028 -99.26 -27.99 -24.12
C SER A 1028 -100.35 -27.31 -25.02
N PRO A 1029 -100.59 -27.72 -26.32
CA PRO A 1029 -100.22 -28.96 -27.04
C PRO A 1029 -99.70 -28.87 -28.51
N ASN A 1030 -99.22 -30.03 -28.99
CA ASN A 1030 -98.87 -30.47 -30.36
C ASN A 1030 -100.14 -30.72 -31.23
N PRO A 1031 -100.13 -30.79 -32.59
CA PRO A 1031 -99.79 -32.06 -33.29
C PRO A 1031 -99.23 -32.00 -34.74
N ASN A 1032 -98.50 -33.07 -35.13
CA ASN A 1032 -98.41 -33.79 -36.43
C ASN A 1032 -97.88 -33.04 -37.70
N ASN A 1033 -97.11 -33.62 -38.63
CA ASN A 1033 -96.73 -35.01 -38.94
C ASN A 1033 -95.57 -35.08 -39.96
N GLY A 1034 -94.74 -36.15 -39.89
CA GLY A 1034 -93.96 -36.78 -40.98
C GLY A 1034 -92.64 -36.13 -41.43
N GLY A 1035 -91.51 -36.80 -41.62
CA GLY A 1035 -91.11 -38.22 -41.50
C GLY A 1035 -89.74 -38.44 -42.16
N GLY A 1036 -88.87 -39.28 -41.55
CA GLY A 1036 -87.68 -39.96 -42.12
C GLY A 1036 -86.47 -39.09 -42.57
N ASN A 1037 -85.20 -39.44 -42.37
CA ASN A 1037 -84.55 -40.62 -41.80
C ASN A 1037 -83.08 -40.26 -41.45
N VAL A 1038 -82.62 -40.75 -40.30
CA VAL A 1038 -81.24 -41.14 -39.88
C VAL A 1038 -80.08 -40.13 -39.95
N LYS A 1039 -79.77 -39.59 -38.75
CA LYS A 1039 -78.47 -39.50 -38.02
C LYS A 1039 -77.18 -39.58 -38.87
N THR A 1040 -76.21 -38.66 -38.77
CA THR A 1040 -75.58 -38.09 -37.57
C THR A 1040 -74.86 -36.78 -37.88
N GLY A 1041 -74.85 -35.84 -36.92
CA GLY A 1041 -73.70 -34.97 -36.64
C GLY A 1041 -73.48 -33.76 -37.55
N VAL A 1042 -74.21 -32.69 -37.28
CA VAL A 1042 -73.87 -31.29 -37.64
C VAL A 1042 -73.09 -30.73 -36.43
N THR A 1043 -72.00 -29.95 -36.50
CA THR A 1043 -71.72 -28.62 -37.09
C THR A 1043 -70.22 -28.33 -36.82
N ASP A 1044 -69.32 -27.82 -37.66
CA ASP A 1044 -69.38 -26.96 -38.86
C ASP A 1044 -70.34 -25.77 -38.67
N THR A 1045 -69.90 -24.52 -38.46
CA THR A 1045 -69.03 -23.70 -39.32
C THR A 1045 -68.73 -22.39 -38.56
N GLN A 1046 -67.50 -21.89 -38.56
CA GLN A 1046 -66.97 -20.88 -39.48
C GLN A 1046 -67.57 -19.45 -39.38
N THR A 1047 -66.70 -18.54 -38.93
CA THR A 1047 -66.38 -17.19 -39.46
C THR A 1047 -67.39 -16.04 -39.48
N GLY A 1048 -66.90 -14.88 -39.02
CA GLY A 1048 -67.35 -13.52 -39.33
C GLY A 1048 -67.23 -12.60 -38.09
N ALA A 1049 -66.80 -11.33 -38.13
CA ALA A 1049 -66.31 -10.42 -39.15
C ALA A 1049 -65.87 -9.08 -38.47
N ALA A 1050 -65.23 -8.19 -39.24
CA ALA A 1050 -65.07 -6.71 -39.06
C ALA A 1050 -63.92 -6.22 -38.14
N CYS A 1051 -63.08 -5.22 -38.46
CA CYS A 1051 -63.13 -4.04 -39.36
C CYS A 1051 -61.70 -3.64 -39.86
N ALA A 1052 -61.48 -3.39 -41.18
CA ALA A 1052 -61.35 -2.10 -41.90
C ALA A 1052 -60.01 -1.32 -41.70
N ALA A 1053 -59.06 -1.27 -42.67
CA ALA A 1053 -58.94 -0.40 -43.88
C ALA A 1053 -58.68 1.11 -43.55
N VAL A 1054 -57.48 1.71 -43.74
CA VAL A 1054 -56.71 2.14 -44.93
C VAL A 1054 -56.98 3.60 -45.42
N PHE A 1055 -55.89 4.40 -45.50
CA PHE A 1055 -55.56 5.64 -46.28
C PHE A 1055 -56.00 7.07 -45.87
N LEU A 1056 -55.03 7.99 -46.08
CA LEU A 1056 -55.03 9.47 -46.36
C LEU A 1056 -54.79 10.49 -45.22
N GLY A 1057 -53.63 11.19 -45.31
CA GLY A 1057 -53.60 12.61 -45.68
C GLY A 1057 -53.47 13.71 -44.59
N ILE A 1058 -52.29 14.37 -44.60
CA ILE A 1058 -52.06 15.84 -44.55
C ILE A 1058 -52.36 16.65 -43.27
N ALA A 1059 -51.43 17.61 -43.03
CA ALA A 1059 -51.45 18.81 -42.17
C ALA A 1059 -51.12 18.59 -40.68
N GLY A 1060 -50.22 19.33 -40.03
CA GLY A 1060 -49.66 20.65 -40.32
C GLY A 1060 -50.09 21.63 -39.22
N LEU A 1061 -49.11 22.40 -38.69
CA LEU A 1061 -49.22 23.47 -37.68
C LEU A 1061 -49.44 22.99 -36.23
N ALA A 1062 -48.82 23.54 -35.18
CA ALA A 1062 -47.83 24.60 -34.93
C ALA A 1062 -47.40 24.37 -33.43
N ALA A 1063 -46.44 25.00 -32.76
CA ALA A 1063 -45.66 26.22 -32.93
C ALA A 1063 -44.60 26.24 -31.80
N LEU A 1064 -43.52 27.01 -32.00
CA LEU A 1064 -42.76 27.78 -30.98
C LEU A 1064 -41.99 26.99 -29.90
N GLY A 1065 -40.71 27.21 -29.62
CA GLY A 1065 -39.73 28.22 -30.03
C GLY A 1065 -38.30 27.66 -29.85
N PHE A 1066 -37.35 28.00 -30.71
CA PHE A 1066 -36.46 29.16 -30.58
C PHE A 1066 -35.72 29.26 -29.24
N LYS A 1067 -34.44 28.88 -29.24
CA LYS A 1067 -33.23 29.61 -28.77
C LYS A 1067 -32.22 28.62 -28.18
N ARG A 1068 -31.03 28.48 -28.81
CA ARG A 1068 -29.75 29.15 -28.43
C ARG A 1068 -29.21 28.59 -27.10
N ARG A 1069 -27.94 28.29 -26.88
CA ARG A 1069 -26.66 28.42 -27.61
C ARG A 1069 -25.61 28.02 -26.53
N PHE A 1070 -24.42 27.65 -26.99
CA PHE A 1070 -23.14 27.71 -26.26
C PHE A 1070 -22.78 26.60 -25.26
N ASN A 1071 -21.68 25.93 -25.62
CA ASN A 1071 -20.49 25.60 -24.82
C ASN A 1071 -20.69 25.15 -23.36
N LYS A 1072 -20.23 23.94 -23.04
CA LYS A 1072 -18.81 23.61 -22.87
C LYS A 1072 -18.58 22.16 -23.26
#